data_AF-A0A7Y4VZW5-F1
#
_entry.id   AF-A0A7Y4VZW5-F1
#
_cell.length_a   1.000
_cell.length_b   1.000
_cell.length_c   1.000
_cell.angle_alpha   90.00
_cell.angle_beta   90.00
_cell.angle_gamma   90.00
#
_symmetry.space_group_name_H-M   'P 1'
#
loop_
_entity.id
_entity.type
_entity.pdbx_description
1 polymer ?
#
loop_
_entity_poly.entity_id
_entity_poly.type
_entity_poly.pdbx_seq_one_letter_code
_entity_poly.pdbx_strand_id
1 'polypeptide(L)'
;MNIKKVAVIGAGVMGASIAAHFSNAGITVYLLDIVPDDCRDAGGRATQGAVAEGATNRNVIAETALQKLLKAAPSAFMDKKSIRLITPGNTEDHLQWLSDVDWVIEAVIENLPIKKFLYQKLDAVCHPDCVISSNTSTLPLKVLTQDMPERFKQRFMITHFFNPPRYMRLLELVSGPQTRPDLVTAVRSFSDLYLGKACVNCKDTPGFIGNRIGIYWLLCGLHEAIDLGLSVEQADSILSTPFGIPKTGVFGLLDLVGLDLIPHILKSMTLALATGDVFHQVSQLPEVVQTMIDEGYTGRKGKGGFYRLNEVEGVRIKESINLNTGDYSLSEKPDLETVFKAKKDGLPALFACPELAAFYAWRVLSKTLCYAASLVPEISDDLVSVDTAMRDGYNWKYGPFELLDQIGLTWFVDKLRAENRAIPPLLADKHTLYQASSGQLTATDLAGQYYPVQRADGVLLLSDMKLQHGPVLKNASASLWDIGDGVACLEFHSKMNTLDMDVMTLIRHSIETVKSTFLALVIHNDGENFSAGANLTLLMQAIYSSNWPAVEHLLIEGQQTYQALKYAPFPVVAAPTGLAIGGGCEILLHCDAIQAHAELYMGLVEVGVGLIPGWGGCKEYLRRWLALPKKPGGPIPPVVKAFETIAMAKVSKSAFEAKELLFLAKSDAITMNRNRLLADAKVKAIALAKDYVPPQPCVYPLPGKTAKVVLSMGIKAFHLLGKATDYDVEVGQKLAQVLSGGQCDMTEPLTEEDVLTLEREAFVTLVKQPGTLARLEHMLKTGKPLRN
;
A
#
# COMPACT_ATOMS: atom_id res chain seq x y z
N MET A 1 -13.39 14.93 21.37
CA MET A 1 -13.41 15.93 20.29
C MET A 1 -13.77 15.25 18.97
N ASN A 2 -14.54 15.90 18.09
CA ASN A 2 -14.91 15.35 16.78
C ASN A 2 -14.27 16.22 15.68
N ILE A 3 -13.31 15.67 14.94
CA ILE A 3 -12.55 16.40 13.93
C ILE A 3 -13.31 16.33 12.60
N LYS A 4 -13.79 17.49 12.13
CA LYS A 4 -14.58 17.62 10.89
C LYS A 4 -13.96 18.59 9.89
N LYS A 5 -13.17 19.54 10.37
CA LYS A 5 -12.45 20.52 9.54
C LYS A 5 -10.98 20.61 9.92
N VAL A 6 -10.12 20.52 8.92
CA VAL A 6 -8.66 20.52 9.08
C VAL A 6 -8.06 21.65 8.25
N ALA A 7 -6.98 22.26 8.72
CA ALA A 7 -6.16 23.11 7.90
C ALA A 7 -4.74 22.57 7.82
N VAL A 8 -4.16 22.58 6.62
CA VAL A 8 -2.75 22.25 6.41
C VAL A 8 -2.04 23.51 5.93
N ILE A 9 -1.01 23.92 6.67
CA ILE A 9 -0.23 25.12 6.37
C ILE A 9 1.10 24.71 5.73
N GLY A 10 1.32 25.11 4.48
CA GLY A 10 2.39 24.67 3.61
C GLY A 10 1.86 23.75 2.51
N ALA A 11 1.91 24.18 1.26
CA ALA A 11 1.46 23.43 0.09
C ALA A 11 2.62 22.79 -0.70
N GLY A 12 3.73 22.52 0.00
CA GLY A 12 4.78 21.63 -0.48
C GLY A 12 4.29 20.18 -0.66
N VAL A 13 5.20 19.29 -1.08
CA VAL A 13 4.85 17.88 -1.38
C VAL A 13 4.14 17.20 -0.21
N MET A 14 4.65 17.36 1.02
CA MET A 14 4.04 16.76 2.21
C MET A 14 2.70 17.40 2.55
N GLY A 15 2.63 18.72 2.75
CA GLY A 15 1.40 19.37 3.20
C GLY A 15 0.24 19.23 2.21
N ALA A 16 0.48 19.36 0.91
CA ALA A 16 -0.56 19.11 -0.09
C ALA A 16 -1.04 17.64 -0.06
N SER A 17 -0.13 16.67 0.11
CA SER A 17 -0.49 15.25 0.17
C SER A 17 -1.19 14.87 1.48
N ILE A 18 -0.86 15.53 2.60
CA ILE A 18 -1.60 15.43 3.86
C ILE A 18 -3.02 15.93 3.64
N ALA A 19 -3.20 17.11 3.03
CA ALA A 19 -4.53 17.65 2.72
C ALA A 19 -5.35 16.69 1.83
N ALA A 20 -4.73 16.08 0.82
CA ALA A 20 -5.37 15.05 0.01
C ALA A 20 -5.81 13.84 0.84
N HIS A 21 -4.98 13.38 1.79
CA HIS A 21 -5.32 12.24 2.63
C HIS A 21 -6.50 12.51 3.57
N PHE A 22 -6.57 13.69 4.19
CA PHE A 22 -7.75 14.09 4.97
C PHE A 22 -9.01 14.16 4.10
N SER A 23 -8.90 14.66 2.87
CA SER A 23 -10.03 14.68 1.94
C SER A 23 -10.50 13.27 1.55
N ASN A 24 -9.60 12.29 1.47
CA ASN A 24 -9.95 10.88 1.23
C ASN A 24 -10.80 10.32 2.39
N ALA A 25 -10.58 10.80 3.61
CA ALA A 25 -11.38 10.45 4.78
C ALA A 25 -12.71 11.24 4.88
N GLY A 26 -13.05 12.05 3.87
CA GLY A 26 -14.30 12.83 3.84
C GLY A 26 -14.25 14.13 4.65
N ILE A 27 -13.05 14.58 5.07
CA ILE A 27 -12.87 15.79 5.87
C ILE A 27 -12.74 17.02 4.98
N THR A 28 -13.32 18.14 5.43
CA THR A 28 -13.13 19.44 4.77
C THR A 28 -11.77 20.01 5.14
N VAL A 29 -10.98 20.41 4.14
CA VAL A 29 -9.60 20.85 4.32
C VAL A 29 -9.36 22.25 3.76
N TYR A 30 -8.72 23.11 4.55
CA TYR A 30 -8.07 24.31 4.04
C TYR A 30 -6.59 24.04 3.77
N LEU A 31 -6.13 24.28 2.54
CA LEU A 31 -4.71 24.20 2.19
C LEU A 31 -4.17 25.61 2.00
N LEU A 32 -3.40 26.10 2.97
CA LEU A 32 -2.88 27.47 2.95
C LEU A 32 -1.37 27.48 2.73
N ASP A 33 -0.88 28.42 1.92
CA ASP A 33 0.56 28.69 1.80
C ASP A 33 0.86 30.21 1.87
N ILE A 34 2.12 30.60 1.78
CA ILE A 34 2.52 32.00 1.68
C ILE A 34 2.01 32.62 0.37
N VAL A 35 1.85 33.94 0.37
CA VAL A 35 1.67 34.69 -0.88
C VAL A 35 3.04 34.84 -1.54
N PRO A 36 3.18 34.50 -2.84
CA PRO A 36 4.40 34.77 -3.59
C PRO A 36 4.78 36.26 -3.55
N ASP A 37 6.09 36.57 -3.48
CA ASP A 37 6.56 37.96 -3.37
C ASP A 37 6.13 38.83 -4.56
N ASP A 38 6.14 38.27 -5.78
CA ASP A 38 5.64 38.92 -7.00
C ASP A 38 4.14 39.22 -6.96
N CYS A 39 3.37 38.48 -6.18
CA CYS A 39 1.93 38.70 -5.95
C CYS A 39 1.62 39.65 -4.78
N ARG A 40 2.61 39.97 -3.92
CA ARG A 40 2.45 40.94 -2.82
C ARG A 40 2.48 42.38 -3.34
N ASP A 41 3.38 42.68 -4.27
CA ASP A 41 3.58 44.03 -4.80
C ASP A 41 2.47 44.44 -5.80
N ALA A 42 1.89 43.47 -6.51
CA ALA A 42 0.77 43.68 -7.43
C ALA A 42 -0.52 44.18 -6.73
N GLY A 43 -0.66 43.95 -5.42
CA GLY A 43 -1.74 44.49 -4.60
C GLY A 43 -1.49 45.90 -4.03
N GLY A 44 -0.32 46.50 -4.30
CA GLY A 44 0.13 47.74 -3.64
C GLY A 44 0.58 48.87 -4.57
N ARG A 45 1.24 48.60 -5.71
CA ARG A 45 1.62 49.64 -6.69
C ARG A 45 1.72 49.04 -8.09
N ALA A 46 0.78 49.38 -8.97
CA ALA A 46 0.89 49.12 -10.40
C ALA A 46 2.01 49.97 -11.01
N THR A 47 3.24 49.43 -11.09
CA THR A 47 4.24 49.97 -12.01
C THR A 47 3.99 49.37 -13.40
N GLN A 48 3.73 50.24 -14.36
CA GLN A 48 3.47 49.91 -15.76
C GLN A 48 4.63 49.13 -16.38
N GLY A 49 4.42 47.83 -16.61
CA GLY A 49 5.32 46.96 -17.35
C GLY A 49 4.80 45.53 -17.34
N ALA A 50 4.43 45.01 -18.52
CA ALA A 50 3.90 43.68 -18.82
C ALA A 50 3.86 42.67 -17.65
N VAL A 51 2.72 42.68 -16.94
CA VAL A 51 2.42 41.66 -15.93
C VAL A 51 2.08 40.37 -16.68
N ALA A 52 2.92 39.35 -16.59
CA ALA A 52 2.62 38.02 -17.12
C ALA A 52 1.31 37.51 -16.48
N GLU A 53 0.46 36.84 -17.27
CA GLU A 53 -0.76 36.18 -16.78
C GLU A 53 -0.42 35.23 -15.62
N GLY A 54 -0.58 35.70 -14.38
CA GLY A 54 -0.17 34.98 -13.17
C GLY A 54 0.07 35.86 -11.94
N ALA A 55 0.55 37.10 -12.10
CA ALA A 55 1.00 37.93 -10.97
C ALA A 55 -0.13 38.52 -10.08
N THR A 56 -1.39 38.18 -10.31
CA THR A 56 -2.53 38.61 -9.48
C THR A 56 -3.12 37.49 -8.63
N ASN A 57 -2.75 36.23 -8.86
CA ASN A 57 -3.31 35.11 -8.11
C ASN A 57 -2.52 34.81 -6.83
N ARG A 58 -2.93 35.41 -5.72
CA ARG A 58 -2.31 35.25 -4.40
C ARG A 58 -2.39 33.82 -3.82
N ASN A 59 -3.21 32.94 -4.40
CA ASN A 59 -3.38 31.54 -3.98
C ASN A 59 -2.65 30.53 -4.88
N VAL A 60 -1.87 31.02 -5.87
CA VAL A 60 -1.31 30.19 -6.95
C VAL A 60 -0.49 29.00 -6.45
N ILE A 61 0.21 29.10 -5.31
CA ILE A 61 1.01 28.00 -4.75
C ILE A 61 0.11 26.82 -4.36
N ALA A 62 -0.91 27.08 -3.54
CA ALA A 62 -1.83 26.05 -3.06
C ALA A 62 -2.65 25.44 -4.21
N GLU A 63 -3.13 26.28 -5.14
CA GLU A 63 -3.87 25.81 -6.32
C GLU A 63 -3.00 24.93 -7.23
N THR A 64 -1.77 25.36 -7.52
CA THR A 64 -0.82 24.61 -8.34
C THR A 64 -0.46 23.27 -7.70
N ALA A 65 -0.30 23.23 -6.37
CA ALA A 65 -0.05 21.99 -5.64
C ALA A 65 -1.19 20.97 -5.85
N LEU A 66 -2.45 21.41 -5.74
CA LEU A 66 -3.61 20.54 -6.00
C LEU A 66 -3.66 20.04 -7.45
N GLN A 67 -3.38 20.90 -8.42
CA GLN A 67 -3.32 20.49 -9.83
C GLN A 67 -2.22 19.47 -10.11
N LYS A 68 -1.06 19.58 -9.43
CA LYS A 68 0.01 18.58 -9.50
C LYS A 68 -0.43 17.25 -8.90
N LEU A 69 -1.13 17.25 -7.76
CA LEU A 69 -1.61 16.02 -7.12
C LEU A 69 -2.63 15.24 -7.96
N LEU A 70 -3.49 15.92 -8.73
CA LEU A 70 -4.42 15.26 -9.66
C LEU A 70 -3.72 14.44 -10.76
N LYS A 71 -2.46 14.77 -11.06
CA LYS A 71 -1.62 14.11 -12.07
C LYS A 71 -0.57 13.20 -11.45
N ALA A 72 -0.48 13.14 -10.12
CA ALA A 72 0.55 12.37 -9.42
C ALA A 72 0.36 10.86 -9.62
N ALA A 73 1.49 10.15 -9.75
CA ALA A 73 1.55 8.69 -9.79
C ALA A 73 2.65 8.23 -8.81
N PRO A 74 2.32 7.43 -7.77
CA PRO A 74 0.98 6.93 -7.43
C PRO A 74 0.01 8.05 -7.00
N SER A 75 -1.31 7.79 -7.07
CA SER A 75 -2.35 8.81 -6.88
C SER A 75 -2.47 9.25 -5.42
N ALA A 76 -2.44 10.55 -5.15
CA ALA A 76 -2.70 11.07 -3.80
C ALA A 76 -4.18 10.92 -3.37
N PHE A 77 -5.10 10.89 -4.33
CA PHE A 77 -6.53 10.77 -4.09
C PHE A 77 -7.02 9.34 -4.30
N MET A 78 -7.83 8.84 -3.36
CA MET A 78 -8.55 7.57 -3.48
C MET A 78 -9.74 7.68 -4.45
N ASP A 79 -10.42 8.83 -4.46
CA ASP A 79 -11.41 9.23 -5.46
C ASP A 79 -11.06 10.66 -5.90
N LYS A 80 -11.04 10.92 -7.22
CA LYS A 80 -10.76 12.25 -7.75
C LYS A 80 -11.75 13.31 -7.26
N LYS A 81 -12.97 12.93 -6.87
CA LYS A 81 -13.98 13.83 -6.30
C LYS A 81 -13.59 14.38 -4.93
N SER A 82 -12.72 13.70 -4.19
CA SER A 82 -12.28 14.13 -2.85
C SER A 82 -11.60 15.50 -2.87
N ILE A 83 -11.01 15.91 -4.01
CA ILE A 83 -10.44 17.27 -4.17
C ILE A 83 -11.46 18.38 -3.88
N ARG A 84 -12.76 18.13 -4.07
CA ARG A 84 -13.83 19.11 -3.80
C ARG A 84 -13.95 19.48 -2.32
N LEU A 85 -13.37 18.68 -1.44
CA LEU A 85 -13.31 18.94 -0.01
C LEU A 85 -12.11 19.82 0.37
N ILE A 86 -11.22 20.14 -0.58
CA ILE A 86 -10.04 20.98 -0.33
C ILE A 86 -10.29 22.37 -0.90
N THR A 87 -10.20 23.38 -0.05
CA THR A 87 -10.24 24.80 -0.44
C THR A 87 -8.83 25.39 -0.32
N PRO A 88 -8.16 25.73 -1.44
CA PRO A 88 -6.86 26.37 -1.41
C PRO A 88 -6.98 27.85 -0.98
N GLY A 89 -5.98 28.35 -0.27
CA GLY A 89 -5.90 29.74 0.18
C GLY A 89 -4.48 30.15 0.55
N ASN A 90 -4.33 31.24 1.30
CA ASN A 90 -3.03 31.77 1.71
C ASN A 90 -3.03 32.29 3.16
N THR A 91 -1.84 32.40 3.74
CA THR A 91 -1.61 32.73 5.16
C THR A 91 -1.74 34.21 5.50
N GLU A 92 -2.06 35.08 4.52
CA GLU A 92 -2.30 36.52 4.73
C GLU A 92 -3.80 36.83 4.68
N ASP A 93 -4.47 36.47 3.58
CA ASP A 93 -5.86 36.84 3.32
C ASP A 93 -6.85 35.88 4.02
N HIS A 94 -6.44 34.63 4.23
CA HIS A 94 -7.34 33.54 4.62
C HIS A 94 -7.03 32.97 6.01
N LEU A 95 -6.12 33.59 6.77
CA LEU A 95 -5.75 33.10 8.10
C LEU A 95 -6.95 33.00 9.06
N GLN A 96 -7.95 33.88 8.92
CA GLN A 96 -9.16 33.87 9.76
C GLN A 96 -10.04 32.63 9.58
N TRP A 97 -9.88 31.87 8.48
CA TRP A 97 -10.57 30.59 8.30
C TRP A 97 -10.21 29.58 9.40
N LEU A 98 -9.06 29.75 10.05
CA LEU A 98 -8.57 28.86 11.11
C LEU A 98 -9.34 29.00 12.43
N SER A 99 -10.20 30.01 12.58
CA SER A 99 -11.03 30.19 13.79
C SER A 99 -12.08 29.09 13.98
N ASP A 100 -12.44 28.37 12.92
CA ASP A 100 -13.45 27.31 12.87
C ASP A 100 -12.85 25.95 12.41
N VAL A 101 -11.56 25.74 12.69
CA VAL A 101 -10.83 24.51 12.34
C VAL A 101 -10.55 23.71 13.60
N ASP A 102 -10.84 22.41 13.55
CA ASP A 102 -10.63 21.49 14.66
C ASP A 102 -9.15 21.11 14.82
N TRP A 103 -8.42 21.00 13.70
CA TRP A 103 -7.02 20.60 13.69
C TRP A 103 -6.22 21.32 12.60
N VAL A 104 -5.18 22.05 13.01
CA VAL A 104 -4.18 22.67 12.14
C VAL A 104 -2.91 21.83 12.11
N ILE A 105 -2.42 21.50 10.92
CA ILE A 105 -1.17 20.78 10.68
C ILE A 105 -0.20 21.72 9.95
N GLU A 106 0.90 22.03 10.59
CA GLU A 106 1.99 22.81 10.01
C GLU A 106 2.98 21.90 9.27
N ALA A 107 3.18 22.16 7.98
CA ALA A 107 4.10 21.47 7.09
C ALA A 107 4.85 22.47 6.19
N VAL A 108 5.30 23.58 6.77
CA VAL A 108 6.15 24.58 6.11
C VAL A 108 7.63 24.17 6.17
N ILE A 109 8.49 24.94 5.50
CA ILE A 109 9.93 24.69 5.46
C ILE A 109 10.54 24.51 6.85
N GLU A 110 11.57 23.66 6.95
CA GLU A 110 12.21 23.26 8.21
C GLU A 110 13.12 24.38 8.76
N ASN A 111 12.53 25.51 9.12
CA ASN A 111 13.20 26.71 9.62
C ASN A 111 12.52 27.19 10.91
N LEU A 112 13.27 27.18 12.01
CA LEU A 112 12.73 27.47 13.34
C LEU A 112 12.13 28.88 13.49
N PRO A 113 12.80 29.98 13.07
CA PRO A 113 12.19 31.32 13.09
C PRO A 113 10.85 31.41 12.36
N ILE A 114 10.76 30.81 11.16
CA ILE A 114 9.54 30.84 10.35
C ILE A 114 8.40 30.08 11.03
N LYS A 115 8.69 28.88 11.56
CA LYS A 115 7.70 28.09 12.31
C LYS A 115 7.20 28.84 13.54
N LYS A 116 8.09 29.44 14.34
CA LYS A 116 7.71 30.22 15.53
C LYS A 116 6.84 31.43 15.19
N PHE A 117 7.17 32.16 14.12
CA PHE A 117 6.34 33.27 13.65
C PHE A 117 4.94 32.80 13.24
N LEU A 118 4.84 31.66 12.55
CA LEU A 118 3.55 31.05 12.23
C LEU A 118 2.79 30.64 13.50
N TYR A 119 3.44 30.03 14.49
CA TYR A 119 2.79 29.61 15.74
C TYR A 119 2.20 30.77 16.53
N GLN A 120 2.85 31.94 16.53
CA GLN A 120 2.28 33.16 17.12
C GLN A 120 0.98 33.58 16.43
N LYS A 121 0.93 33.50 15.09
CA LYS A 121 -0.28 33.76 14.32
C LYS A 121 -1.39 32.74 14.60
N LEU A 122 -1.03 31.46 14.70
CA LEU A 122 -1.99 30.38 15.02
C LEU A 122 -2.55 30.55 16.44
N ASP A 123 -1.72 30.92 17.43
CA ASP A 123 -2.20 31.15 18.80
C ASP A 123 -3.26 32.25 18.87
N ALA A 124 -3.11 33.29 18.04
CA ALA A 124 -4.01 34.44 18.00
C ALA A 124 -5.36 34.15 17.33
N VAL A 125 -5.42 33.21 16.38
CA VAL A 125 -6.61 32.99 15.53
C VAL A 125 -7.34 31.69 15.87
N CYS A 126 -6.63 30.61 16.21
CA CYS A 126 -7.24 29.31 16.47
C CYS A 126 -8.01 29.31 17.81
N HIS A 127 -9.23 28.76 17.80
CA HIS A 127 -10.04 28.63 19.01
C HIS A 127 -9.35 27.72 20.06
N PRO A 128 -9.69 27.83 21.37
CA PRO A 128 -8.96 27.18 22.46
C PRO A 128 -8.84 25.65 22.38
N ASP A 129 -9.79 24.98 21.75
CA ASP A 129 -9.83 23.52 21.58
C ASP A 129 -9.26 23.03 20.24
N CYS A 130 -8.82 23.93 19.35
CA CYS A 130 -8.17 23.56 18.10
C CYS A 130 -6.85 22.85 18.41
N VAL A 131 -6.67 21.64 17.88
CA VAL A 131 -5.38 20.96 17.91
C VAL A 131 -4.42 21.66 16.95
N ILE A 132 -3.19 21.90 17.37
CA ILE A 132 -2.14 22.42 16.52
C ILE A 132 -1.02 21.39 16.50
N SER A 133 -0.59 20.96 15.32
CA SER A 133 0.53 20.05 15.21
C SER A 133 1.53 20.47 14.15
N SER A 134 2.77 19.99 14.29
CA SER A 134 3.80 20.11 13.27
C SER A 134 4.10 18.75 12.66
N ASN A 135 4.35 18.73 11.34
CA ASN A 135 4.88 17.59 10.59
C ASN A 135 6.43 17.63 10.51
N THR A 136 7.10 18.40 11.37
CA THR A 136 8.58 18.42 11.44
C THR A 136 9.16 17.00 11.55
N SER A 137 10.34 16.78 10.98
CA SER A 137 11.02 15.48 10.99
C SER A 137 12.21 15.43 11.95
N THR A 138 12.77 16.60 12.31
CA THR A 138 14.03 16.67 13.09
C THR A 138 14.00 17.68 14.23
N LEU A 139 13.08 18.65 14.25
CA LEU A 139 13.03 19.66 15.30
C LEU A 139 12.26 19.16 16.53
N PRO A 140 12.87 19.18 17.73
CA PRO A 140 12.16 18.77 18.94
C PRO A 140 10.98 19.69 19.28
N LEU A 141 9.89 19.10 19.79
CA LEU A 141 8.69 19.78 20.28
C LEU A 141 9.05 20.84 21.31
N LYS A 142 9.96 20.54 22.23
CA LYS A 142 10.44 21.48 23.25
C LYS A 142 11.02 22.75 22.61
N VAL A 143 11.79 22.62 21.54
CA VAL A 143 12.43 23.76 20.84
C VAL A 143 11.39 24.59 20.08
N LEU A 144 10.42 23.92 19.46
CA LEU A 144 9.32 24.56 18.71
C LEU A 144 8.43 25.41 19.61
N THR A 145 8.17 24.95 20.84
CA THR A 145 7.18 25.54 21.73
C THR A 145 7.75 26.38 22.87
N GLN A 146 9.09 26.41 23.06
CA GLN A 146 9.73 27.02 24.24
C GLN A 146 9.20 28.44 24.57
N ASP A 147 9.05 29.29 23.54
CA ASP A 147 8.67 30.71 23.66
C ASP A 147 7.15 30.95 23.53
N MET A 148 6.37 29.88 23.44
CA MET A 148 4.91 29.96 23.30
C MET A 148 4.22 29.96 24.68
N PRO A 149 3.03 30.61 24.80
CA PRO A 149 2.27 30.63 26.04
C PRO A 149 1.75 29.24 26.39
N GLU A 150 1.45 29.03 27.67
CA GLU A 150 1.02 27.72 28.21
C GLU A 150 -0.23 27.17 27.50
N ARG A 151 -1.21 28.04 27.22
CA ARG A 151 -2.42 27.68 26.46
C ARG A 151 -2.11 27.08 25.08
N PHE A 152 -1.01 27.50 24.45
CA PHE A 152 -0.58 26.97 23.15
C PHE A 152 0.10 25.61 23.33
N LYS A 153 1.00 25.50 24.31
CA LYS A 153 1.68 24.24 24.66
C LYS A 153 0.68 23.12 24.97
N GLN A 154 -0.41 23.45 25.65
CA GLN A 154 -1.49 22.52 25.98
C GLN A 154 -2.20 21.90 24.77
N ARG A 155 -2.20 22.59 23.61
CA ARG A 155 -2.85 22.13 22.38
C ARG A 155 -1.88 21.79 21.25
N PHE A 156 -0.57 21.77 21.54
CA PHE A 156 0.48 21.50 20.57
C PHE A 156 1.04 20.08 20.70
N MET A 157 1.27 19.42 19.56
CA MET A 157 1.98 18.14 19.45
C MET A 157 2.73 18.02 18.11
N ILE A 158 3.56 16.99 17.93
CA ILE A 158 4.07 16.62 16.60
C ILE A 158 3.26 15.46 16.08
N THR A 159 2.85 15.56 14.82
CA THR A 159 2.16 14.49 14.07
C THR A 159 2.96 14.28 12.79
N HIS A 160 3.97 13.43 12.88
CA HIS A 160 4.94 13.24 11.80
C HIS A 160 4.46 12.13 10.84
N PHE A 161 3.94 12.58 9.70
CA PHE A 161 3.51 11.75 8.58
C PHE A 161 4.70 11.39 7.68
N PHE A 162 4.65 10.20 7.10
CA PHE A 162 5.66 9.72 6.16
C PHE A 162 5.19 9.87 4.71
N ASN A 163 6.13 10.18 3.81
CA ASN A 163 5.84 10.42 2.39
C ASN A 163 5.77 9.11 1.59
N PRO A 164 4.72 8.85 0.77
CA PRO A 164 3.47 9.61 0.66
C PRO A 164 2.44 9.28 1.75
N PRO A 165 1.75 10.27 2.35
CA PRO A 165 0.84 10.06 3.48
C PRO A 165 -0.31 9.10 3.24
N ARG A 166 -0.78 8.92 2.00
CA ARG A 166 -1.81 7.93 1.69
C ARG A 166 -1.32 6.49 1.90
N TYR A 167 -0.08 6.20 1.51
CA TYR A 167 0.46 4.85 1.42
C TYR A 167 1.29 4.44 2.63
N MET A 168 2.01 5.41 3.22
CA MET A 168 2.81 5.15 4.42
C MET A 168 1.90 5.16 5.64
N ARG A 169 1.83 4.05 6.36
CA ARG A 169 0.85 3.85 7.44
C ARG A 169 1.28 4.49 8.75
N LEU A 170 2.57 4.71 8.96
CA LEU A 170 3.07 5.28 10.20
C LEU A 170 2.59 6.72 10.43
N LEU A 171 2.21 7.00 11.67
CA LEU A 171 2.10 8.33 12.23
C LEU A 171 2.83 8.36 13.57
N GLU A 172 3.92 9.11 13.64
CA GLU A 172 4.61 9.33 14.92
C GLU A 172 3.96 10.49 15.66
N LEU A 173 3.56 10.24 16.91
CA LEU A 173 2.96 11.22 17.81
C LEU A 173 3.96 11.56 18.91
N VAL A 174 4.36 12.84 18.98
CA VAL A 174 5.19 13.37 20.06
C VAL A 174 4.38 14.39 20.84
N SER A 175 4.18 14.13 22.14
CA SER A 175 3.49 15.03 23.05
C SER A 175 4.43 15.50 24.16
N GLY A 176 4.34 16.77 24.54
CA GLY A 176 5.07 17.33 25.67
C GLY A 176 4.33 17.11 26.99
N PRO A 177 4.97 17.36 28.15
CA PRO A 177 4.33 17.26 29.46
C PRO A 177 3.09 18.15 29.63
N GLN A 178 3.05 19.29 28.94
CA GLN A 178 1.93 20.22 28.94
C GLN A 178 0.80 19.82 27.99
N THR A 179 1.08 18.98 26.98
CA THR A 179 0.11 18.62 25.94
C THR A 179 -1.07 17.89 26.57
N ARG A 180 -2.28 18.38 26.30
CA ARG A 180 -3.53 17.80 26.79
C ARG A 180 -3.71 16.35 26.32
N PRO A 181 -3.86 15.38 27.24
CA PRO A 181 -4.05 13.97 26.87
C PRO A 181 -5.31 13.71 26.03
N ASP A 182 -6.40 14.44 26.29
CA ASP A 182 -7.65 14.28 25.55
C ASP A 182 -7.52 14.64 24.06
N LEU A 183 -6.67 15.62 23.74
CA LEU A 183 -6.36 15.99 22.35
C LEU A 183 -5.47 14.94 21.68
N VAL A 184 -4.48 14.39 22.38
CA VAL A 184 -3.63 13.29 21.87
C VAL A 184 -4.49 12.07 21.55
N THR A 185 -5.39 11.69 22.46
CA THR A 185 -6.34 10.59 22.24
C THR A 185 -7.24 10.88 21.03
N ALA A 186 -7.77 12.10 20.91
CA ALA A 186 -8.61 12.47 19.77
C ALA A 186 -7.87 12.36 18.43
N VAL A 187 -6.64 12.87 18.34
CA VAL A 187 -5.79 12.77 17.13
C VAL A 187 -5.45 11.32 16.82
N ARG A 188 -5.08 10.52 17.84
CA ARG A 188 -4.78 9.09 17.68
C ARG A 188 -5.98 8.33 17.14
N SER A 189 -7.13 8.43 17.81
CA SER A 189 -8.35 7.73 17.40
C SER A 189 -8.78 8.15 16.00
N PHE A 190 -8.70 9.46 15.69
CA PHE A 190 -9.04 9.95 14.37
C PHE A 190 -8.10 9.39 13.29
N SER A 191 -6.80 9.44 13.53
CA SER A 191 -5.78 8.99 12.59
C SER A 191 -5.85 7.47 12.38
N ASP A 192 -6.07 6.71 13.44
CA ASP A 192 -6.24 5.27 13.38
C ASP A 192 -7.51 4.87 12.61
N LEU A 193 -8.67 5.45 12.92
CA LEU A 193 -9.95 5.04 12.34
C LEU A 193 -10.20 5.60 10.93
N TYR A 194 -9.92 6.89 10.72
CA TYR A 194 -10.33 7.61 9.51
C TYR A 194 -9.18 7.82 8.53
N LEU A 195 -7.93 7.90 9.01
CA LEU A 195 -6.75 8.04 8.13
C LEU A 195 -6.02 6.71 7.90
N GLY A 196 -6.43 5.63 8.58
CA GLY A 196 -5.81 4.32 8.43
C GLY A 196 -4.37 4.23 8.96
N LYS A 197 -4.02 5.08 9.93
CA LYS A 197 -2.65 5.22 10.44
C LYS A 197 -2.35 4.29 11.61
N ALA A 198 -1.17 3.69 11.58
CA ALA A 198 -0.55 3.08 12.75
C ALA A 198 0.10 4.20 13.58
N CYS A 199 -0.56 4.60 14.67
CA CYS A 199 -0.08 5.67 15.52
C CYS A 199 0.87 5.11 16.59
N VAL A 200 2.12 5.58 16.58
CA VAL A 200 3.12 5.24 17.61
C VAL A 200 3.43 6.47 18.46
N ASN A 201 3.66 6.25 19.75
CA ASN A 201 4.19 7.29 20.61
C ASN A 201 5.71 7.33 20.47
N CYS A 202 6.25 8.51 20.25
CA CYS A 202 7.68 8.73 20.19
C CYS A 202 8.10 9.74 21.26
N LYS A 203 9.32 9.57 21.78
CA LYS A 203 9.94 10.58 22.63
C LYS A 203 10.39 11.78 21.79
N ASP A 204 10.55 12.92 22.46
CA ASP A 204 10.95 14.18 21.83
C ASP A 204 12.46 14.21 21.54
N THR A 205 12.90 13.34 20.62
CA THR A 205 14.30 13.18 20.21
C THR A 205 14.44 13.37 18.70
N PRO A 206 15.58 13.88 18.20
CA PRO A 206 15.76 14.15 16.77
C PRO A 206 15.57 12.88 15.91
N GLY A 207 14.75 12.99 14.86
CA GLY A 207 14.42 11.87 13.98
C GLY A 207 13.44 10.85 14.58
N PHE A 208 12.94 11.10 15.80
CA PHE A 208 11.97 10.26 16.51
C PHE A 208 12.40 8.79 16.54
N ILE A 209 11.59 7.88 15.98
CA ILE A 209 11.92 6.46 15.88
C ILE A 209 12.31 6.11 14.45
N GLY A 210 11.40 6.33 13.50
CA GLY A 210 11.53 5.87 12.12
C GLY A 210 12.75 6.49 11.44
N ASN A 211 12.80 7.82 11.38
CA ASN A 211 13.91 8.52 10.71
C ASN A 211 15.24 8.30 11.43
N ARG A 212 15.24 8.22 12.77
CA ARG A 212 16.44 7.94 13.56
C ARG A 212 17.12 6.64 13.14
N ILE A 213 16.36 5.55 13.00
CA ILE A 213 16.88 4.22 12.62
C ILE A 213 17.06 4.11 11.11
N GLY A 214 16.06 4.51 10.33
CA GLY A 214 16.05 4.31 8.89
C GLY A 214 17.10 5.13 8.14
N ILE A 215 17.37 6.37 8.57
CA ILE A 215 18.48 7.17 7.99
C ILE A 215 19.82 6.50 8.33
N TYR A 216 20.01 6.05 9.57
CA TYR A 216 21.23 5.35 9.98
C TYR A 216 21.46 4.08 9.16
N TRP A 217 20.40 3.28 8.95
CA TRP A 217 20.44 2.09 8.10
C TRP A 217 20.87 2.41 6.66
N LEU A 218 20.30 3.46 6.06
CA LEU A 218 20.64 3.88 4.70
C LEU A 218 22.12 4.30 4.58
N LEU A 219 22.61 5.10 5.53
CA LEU A 219 23.99 5.56 5.53
C LEU A 219 24.97 4.41 5.79
N CYS A 220 24.64 3.52 6.74
CA CYS A 220 25.39 2.28 6.92
C CYS A 220 25.46 1.49 5.62
N GLY A 221 24.32 1.27 4.95
CA GLY A 221 24.26 0.56 3.68
C GLY A 221 25.11 1.20 2.58
N LEU A 222 25.10 2.53 2.50
CA LEU A 222 25.88 3.31 1.54
C LEU A 222 27.39 3.16 1.78
N HIS A 223 27.86 3.47 3.00
CA HIS A 223 29.28 3.40 3.34
C HIS A 223 29.83 1.98 3.21
N GLU A 224 29.09 0.99 3.71
CA GLU A 224 29.52 -0.41 3.69
C GLU A 224 29.62 -0.98 2.26
N ALA A 225 28.79 -0.51 1.34
CA ALA A 225 28.84 -0.95 -0.05
C ALA A 225 30.07 -0.37 -0.77
N ILE A 226 30.40 0.89 -0.49
CA ILE A 226 31.60 1.56 -1.01
C ILE A 226 32.86 0.89 -0.44
N ASP A 227 32.94 0.72 0.88
CA ASP A 227 34.08 0.12 1.57
C ASP A 227 34.44 -1.27 1.03
N LEU A 228 33.42 -2.05 0.65
CA LEU A 228 33.56 -3.41 0.16
C LEU A 228 33.60 -3.50 -1.37
N GLY A 229 33.39 -2.39 -2.09
CA GLY A 229 33.38 -2.35 -3.55
C GLY A 229 32.24 -3.14 -4.19
N LEU A 230 31.05 -3.21 -3.56
CA LEU A 230 29.87 -3.85 -4.16
C LEU A 230 29.23 -2.95 -5.21
N SER A 231 28.55 -3.56 -6.18
CA SER A 231 27.62 -2.81 -7.04
C SER A 231 26.35 -2.40 -6.28
N VAL A 232 25.69 -1.34 -6.75
CA VAL A 232 24.41 -0.89 -6.16
C VAL A 232 23.34 -1.99 -6.21
N GLU A 233 23.31 -2.81 -7.28
CA GLU A 233 22.38 -3.93 -7.41
C GLU A 233 22.66 -5.05 -6.42
N GLN A 234 23.94 -5.40 -6.21
CA GLN A 234 24.29 -6.42 -5.23
C GLN A 234 23.84 -5.99 -3.84
N ALA A 235 24.14 -4.74 -3.46
CA ALA A 235 23.77 -4.17 -2.17
C ALA A 235 22.24 -4.11 -1.96
N ASP A 236 21.49 -3.59 -2.92
CA ASP A 236 20.02 -3.50 -2.82
C ASP A 236 19.36 -4.89 -2.83
N SER A 237 19.89 -5.83 -3.63
CA SER A 237 19.31 -7.18 -3.74
C SER A 237 19.54 -7.99 -2.47
N ILE A 238 20.71 -7.92 -1.86
CA ILE A 238 21.00 -8.70 -0.66
C ILE A 238 20.29 -8.16 0.58
N LEU A 239 20.16 -6.83 0.73
CA LEU A 239 19.48 -6.24 1.89
C LEU A 239 17.94 -6.28 1.80
N SER A 240 17.35 -6.58 0.64
CA SER A 240 15.90 -6.54 0.46
C SER A 240 15.18 -7.82 0.91
N THR A 241 14.88 -8.71 -0.03
CA THR A 241 13.98 -9.87 0.16
C THR A 241 14.42 -10.81 1.30
N PRO A 242 15.71 -11.11 1.53
CA PRO A 242 16.13 -12.01 2.62
C PRO A 242 15.71 -11.56 4.02
N PHE A 243 15.61 -10.24 4.21
CA PHE A 243 15.29 -9.61 5.50
C PHE A 243 13.90 -8.98 5.51
N GLY A 244 13.14 -9.14 4.43
CA GLY A 244 11.81 -8.54 4.30
C GLY A 244 11.82 -7.02 4.11
N ILE A 245 12.92 -6.44 3.64
CA ILE A 245 13.01 -5.02 3.32
C ILE A 245 12.56 -4.80 1.85
N PRO A 246 11.92 -3.67 1.50
CA PRO A 246 11.48 -3.42 0.12
C PRO A 246 12.59 -3.55 -0.92
N LYS A 247 12.22 -3.95 -2.14
CA LYS A 247 13.15 -4.13 -3.28
C LYS A 247 13.86 -2.84 -3.71
N THR A 248 13.41 -1.68 -3.24
CA THR A 248 14.14 -0.42 -3.43
C THR A 248 15.49 -0.42 -2.72
N GLY A 249 15.72 -1.33 -1.77
CA GLY A 249 16.98 -1.45 -1.05
C GLY A 249 17.41 -0.13 -0.42
N VAL A 250 18.71 0.10 -0.39
CA VAL A 250 19.35 1.31 0.11
C VAL A 250 19.39 2.37 -0.99
N PHE A 251 20.01 2.04 -2.12
CA PHE A 251 20.30 2.99 -3.20
C PHE A 251 19.03 3.42 -3.94
N GLY A 252 18.16 2.46 -4.29
CA GLY A 252 16.87 2.77 -4.89
C GLY A 252 15.92 3.57 -3.99
N LEU A 253 16.12 3.54 -2.66
CA LEU A 253 15.41 4.39 -1.70
C LEU A 253 16.04 5.78 -1.58
N LEU A 254 17.38 5.89 -1.56
CA LEU A 254 18.07 7.19 -1.64
C LEU A 254 17.65 7.97 -2.89
N ASP A 255 17.56 7.30 -4.04
CA ASP A 255 17.04 7.89 -5.29
C ASP A 255 15.57 8.33 -5.20
N LEU A 256 14.76 7.61 -4.41
CA LEU A 256 13.35 7.94 -4.22
C LEU A 256 13.15 9.15 -3.31
N VAL A 257 13.96 9.27 -2.25
CA VAL A 257 13.98 10.43 -1.36
C VAL A 257 14.43 11.67 -2.13
N GLY A 258 15.56 11.54 -2.84
CA GLY A 258 16.21 12.61 -3.58
C GLY A 258 17.56 12.95 -2.94
N LEU A 259 18.62 12.84 -3.74
CA LEU A 259 20.00 12.98 -3.25
C LEU A 259 20.31 14.40 -2.75
N ASP A 260 19.67 15.40 -3.37
CA ASP A 260 19.75 16.83 -3.01
C ASP A 260 19.23 17.14 -1.60
N LEU A 261 18.33 16.32 -1.06
CA LEU A 261 17.79 16.51 0.29
C LEU A 261 18.69 15.92 1.38
N ILE A 262 19.55 14.96 1.05
CA ILE A 262 20.36 14.22 2.03
C ILE A 262 21.27 15.16 2.83
N PRO A 263 22.05 16.10 2.23
CA PRO A 263 22.92 16.99 2.99
C PRO A 263 22.17 17.83 4.04
N HIS A 264 20.94 18.27 3.73
CA HIS A 264 20.11 19.03 4.64
C HIS A 264 19.64 18.20 5.83
N ILE A 265 19.22 16.95 5.57
CA ILE A 265 18.81 16.00 6.61
C ILE A 265 19.99 15.67 7.53
N LEU A 266 21.16 15.35 6.96
CA LEU A 266 22.37 15.04 7.71
C LEU A 266 22.79 16.22 8.59
N LYS A 267 22.83 17.43 8.02
CA LYS A 267 23.15 18.64 8.79
C LYS A 267 22.18 18.84 9.95
N SER A 268 20.88 18.66 9.72
CA SER A 268 19.88 18.82 10.78
C SER A 268 20.02 17.77 11.88
N MET A 269 20.26 16.51 11.53
CA MET A 269 20.45 15.41 12.50
C MET A 269 21.73 15.63 13.30
N THR A 270 22.86 15.87 12.63
CA THR A 270 24.17 16.08 13.26
C THR A 270 24.17 17.29 14.22
N LEU A 271 23.43 18.36 13.92
CA LEU A 271 23.31 19.51 14.82
C LEU A 271 22.43 19.23 16.05
N ALA A 272 21.46 18.33 15.92
CA ALA A 272 20.47 18.07 16.97
C ALA A 272 20.89 16.92 17.91
N LEU A 273 21.75 16.01 17.44
CA LEU A 273 22.21 14.84 18.19
C LEU A 273 23.42 15.15 19.07
N ALA A 274 23.57 14.37 20.14
CA ALA A 274 24.71 14.50 21.05
C ALA A 274 26.00 14.04 20.37
N THR A 275 27.12 14.72 20.59
CA THR A 275 28.41 14.45 19.92
C THR A 275 28.94 13.02 20.07
N GLY A 276 28.53 12.30 21.12
CA GLY A 276 28.90 10.89 21.36
C GLY A 276 28.02 9.88 20.64
N ASP A 277 27.01 10.33 19.90
CA ASP A 277 26.07 9.46 19.22
C ASP A 277 26.70 8.71 18.05
N VAL A 278 26.38 7.42 17.91
CA VAL A 278 26.94 6.54 16.88
C VAL A 278 26.55 7.02 15.47
N PHE A 279 25.44 7.74 15.31
CA PHE A 279 25.04 8.35 14.03
C PHE A 279 26.14 9.22 13.42
N HIS A 280 26.94 9.90 14.23
CA HIS A 280 28.02 10.75 13.73
C HIS A 280 29.05 9.98 12.91
N GLN A 281 29.24 8.68 13.17
CA GLN A 281 30.19 7.82 12.44
C GLN A 281 29.79 7.57 10.98
N VAL A 282 28.51 7.74 10.64
CA VAL A 282 27.97 7.53 9.29
C VAL A 282 27.38 8.80 8.68
N SER A 283 27.60 9.95 9.34
CA SER A 283 26.99 11.24 8.95
C SER A 283 27.74 11.99 7.85
N GLN A 284 28.89 11.48 7.41
CA GLN A 284 29.68 12.10 6.35
C GLN A 284 29.25 11.57 4.99
N LEU A 285 28.98 12.46 4.04
CA LEU A 285 28.58 12.04 2.70
C LEU A 285 29.82 11.57 1.90
N PRO A 286 29.79 10.39 1.25
CA PRO A 286 30.87 9.95 0.38
C PRO A 286 31.07 10.88 -0.82
N GLU A 287 32.32 11.02 -1.27
CA GLU A 287 32.70 11.92 -2.38
C GLU A 287 31.89 11.67 -3.65
N VAL A 288 31.68 10.40 -4.03
CA VAL A 288 30.87 10.03 -5.20
C VAL A 288 29.47 10.62 -5.14
N VAL A 289 28.84 10.66 -3.96
CA VAL A 289 27.48 11.20 -3.81
C VAL A 289 27.50 12.72 -3.84
N GLN A 290 28.53 13.36 -3.31
CA GLN A 290 28.70 14.81 -3.42
C GLN A 290 28.87 15.22 -4.90
N THR A 291 29.74 14.53 -5.65
CA THR A 291 29.95 14.77 -7.08
C THR A 291 28.64 14.57 -7.87
N MET A 292 27.87 13.53 -7.57
CA MET A 292 26.55 13.31 -8.18
C MET A 292 25.62 14.51 -7.98
N ILE A 293 25.55 15.04 -6.75
CA ILE A 293 24.71 16.20 -6.43
C ILE A 293 25.19 17.44 -7.21
N ASP A 294 26.50 17.68 -7.23
CA ASP A 294 27.11 18.83 -7.90
C ASP A 294 26.87 18.80 -9.43
N GLU A 295 26.81 17.61 -10.03
CA GLU A 295 26.48 17.39 -11.45
C GLU A 295 24.96 17.41 -11.77
N GLY A 296 24.13 17.54 -10.74
CA GLY A 296 22.67 17.64 -10.84
C GLY A 296 21.94 16.30 -10.89
N TYR A 297 22.54 15.22 -10.39
CA TYR A 297 21.84 13.96 -10.15
C TYR A 297 21.08 14.01 -8.81
N THR A 298 19.76 14.10 -8.89
CA THR A 298 18.86 14.27 -7.73
C THR A 298 17.99 13.04 -7.46
N GLY A 299 18.32 11.89 -8.06
CA GLY A 299 17.51 10.68 -7.98
C GLY A 299 16.36 10.69 -8.99
N ARG A 300 15.21 10.11 -8.61
CA ARG A 300 14.06 9.86 -9.53
C ARG A 300 13.38 11.13 -10.07
N LYS A 301 13.64 12.29 -9.45
CA LYS A 301 13.02 13.57 -9.83
C LYS A 301 13.84 14.35 -10.88
N GLY A 302 15.07 13.92 -11.18
CA GLY A 302 15.98 14.63 -12.08
C GLY A 302 16.60 13.71 -13.14
N LYS A 303 17.89 13.92 -13.44
CA LYS A 303 18.66 13.14 -14.43
C LYS A 303 18.83 11.66 -14.05
N GLY A 304 18.49 11.27 -12.83
CA GLY A 304 18.78 9.99 -12.21
C GLY A 304 19.56 10.17 -10.90
N GLY A 305 19.91 9.05 -10.27
CA GLY A 305 20.80 8.99 -9.12
C GLY A 305 21.63 7.71 -9.22
N PHE A 306 21.68 6.89 -8.17
CA PHE A 306 22.40 5.61 -8.23
C PHE A 306 21.90 4.70 -9.35
N TYR A 307 20.61 4.82 -9.68
CA TYR A 307 20.03 4.31 -10.89
C TYR A 307 19.53 5.44 -11.80
N ARG A 308 19.60 5.21 -13.10
CA ARG A 308 18.93 6.06 -14.10
C ARG A 308 18.28 5.24 -15.19
N LEU A 309 17.24 5.79 -15.81
CA LEU A 309 16.60 5.22 -16.98
C LEU A 309 16.98 6.07 -18.18
N ASN A 310 17.70 5.46 -19.13
CA ASN A 310 18.08 6.08 -20.39
C ASN A 310 17.33 5.43 -21.55
N GLU A 311 17.19 6.15 -22.65
CA GLU A 311 16.54 5.65 -23.86
C GLU A 311 17.57 5.53 -24.97
N VAL A 312 17.77 4.31 -25.45
CA VAL A 312 18.70 3.99 -26.54
C VAL A 312 17.89 3.28 -27.62
N GLU A 313 17.85 3.86 -28.83
CA GLU A 313 17.10 3.32 -29.98
C GLU A 313 15.61 3.03 -29.68
N GLY A 314 14.99 3.87 -28.85
CA GLY A 314 13.58 3.70 -28.43
C GLY A 314 13.35 2.64 -27.35
N VAL A 315 14.41 1.99 -26.86
CA VAL A 315 14.36 1.04 -25.74
C VAL A 315 14.83 1.72 -24.47
N ARG A 316 13.98 1.68 -23.43
CA ARG A 316 14.37 2.14 -22.10
C ARG A 316 15.31 1.13 -21.44
N ILE A 317 16.55 1.52 -21.26
CA ILE A 317 17.56 0.76 -20.53
C ILE A 317 17.73 1.33 -19.12
N LYS A 318 17.94 0.44 -18.15
CA LYS A 318 18.27 0.81 -16.78
C LYS A 318 19.78 0.79 -16.64
N GLU A 319 20.35 1.89 -16.18
CA GLU A 319 21.77 2.00 -15.87
C GLU A 319 21.96 2.22 -14.37
N SER A 320 23.15 1.88 -13.88
CA SER A 320 23.58 2.05 -12.51
C SER A 320 24.98 2.63 -12.46
N ILE A 321 25.26 3.36 -11.38
CA ILE A 321 26.58 3.95 -11.15
C ILE A 321 27.55 2.94 -10.54
N ASN A 322 28.80 2.97 -10.99
CA ASN A 322 29.91 2.36 -10.30
C ASN A 322 30.31 3.23 -9.10
N LEU A 323 30.17 2.69 -7.89
CA LEU A 323 30.41 3.45 -6.65
C LEU A 323 31.87 3.93 -6.47
N ASN A 324 32.82 3.34 -7.20
CA ASN A 324 34.25 3.69 -7.11
C ASN A 324 34.66 4.72 -8.18
N THR A 325 34.14 4.61 -9.40
CA THR A 325 34.56 5.49 -10.51
C THR A 325 33.58 6.63 -10.80
N GLY A 326 32.32 6.48 -10.41
CA GLY A 326 31.24 7.40 -10.76
C GLY A 326 30.63 7.20 -12.16
N ASP A 327 31.15 6.24 -12.93
CA ASP A 327 30.65 5.96 -14.28
C ASP A 327 29.36 5.13 -14.27
N TYR A 328 28.48 5.37 -15.23
CA TYR A 328 27.27 4.57 -15.41
C TYR A 328 27.48 3.45 -16.44
N SER A 329 26.93 2.28 -16.14
CA SER A 329 26.86 1.13 -17.06
C SER A 329 25.48 0.47 -17.00
N LEU A 330 25.23 -0.50 -17.89
CA LEU A 330 23.98 -1.26 -17.91
C LEU A 330 23.77 -1.97 -16.56
N SER A 331 22.59 -1.80 -15.98
CA SER A 331 22.24 -2.43 -14.70
C SER A 331 21.94 -3.92 -14.91
N GLU A 332 22.70 -4.77 -14.24
CA GLU A 332 22.60 -6.22 -14.36
C GLU A 332 22.01 -6.85 -13.10
N LYS A 333 21.33 -7.99 -13.25
CA LYS A 333 20.83 -8.76 -12.11
C LYS A 333 22.02 -9.46 -11.43
N PRO A 334 22.28 -9.21 -10.15
CA PRO A 334 23.41 -9.82 -9.47
C PRO A 334 23.19 -11.32 -9.27
N ASP A 335 24.26 -12.10 -9.39
CA ASP A 335 24.28 -13.51 -8.99
C ASP A 335 24.43 -13.59 -7.46
N LEU A 336 23.38 -14.07 -6.80
CA LEU A 336 23.29 -14.24 -5.35
C LEU A 336 22.72 -15.61 -4.98
N GLU A 337 22.77 -16.58 -5.90
CA GLU A 337 22.12 -17.89 -5.71
C GLU A 337 22.65 -18.63 -4.48
N THR A 338 23.97 -18.62 -4.27
CA THR A 338 24.63 -19.24 -3.11
C THR A 338 24.11 -18.66 -1.79
N VAL A 339 24.01 -17.32 -1.71
CA VAL A 339 23.58 -16.62 -0.50
C VAL A 339 22.09 -16.86 -0.22
N PHE A 340 21.24 -16.84 -1.25
CA PHE A 340 19.82 -17.14 -1.10
C PHE A 340 19.54 -18.61 -0.81
N LYS A 341 20.40 -19.52 -1.27
CA LYS A 341 20.35 -20.93 -0.87
C LYS A 341 20.69 -21.08 0.62
N ALA A 342 21.76 -20.43 1.10
CA ALA A 342 22.12 -20.43 2.51
C ALA A 342 21.02 -19.86 3.42
N LYS A 343 20.28 -18.83 2.96
CA LYS A 343 19.10 -18.31 3.67
C LYS A 343 18.11 -19.45 4.01
N LYS A 344 17.92 -20.46 3.14
CA LYS A 344 16.94 -21.52 3.40
C LYS A 344 17.21 -22.27 4.72
N ASP A 345 18.46 -22.29 5.17
CA ASP A 345 18.88 -22.88 6.45
C ASP A 345 18.82 -21.89 7.63
N GLY A 346 18.47 -20.62 7.39
CA GLY A 346 18.31 -19.56 8.40
C GLY A 346 19.12 -18.30 8.10
N LEU A 347 18.83 -17.21 8.81
CA LEU A 347 19.63 -15.98 8.74
C LEU A 347 21.07 -16.16 9.25
N PRO A 348 21.34 -16.95 10.31
CA PRO A 348 22.71 -17.29 10.70
C PRO A 348 23.54 -17.93 9.58
N ALA A 349 22.94 -18.83 8.80
CA ALA A 349 23.60 -19.49 7.68
C ALA A 349 23.89 -18.50 6.53
N LEU A 350 22.97 -17.59 6.23
CA LEU A 350 23.21 -16.49 5.29
C LEU A 350 24.43 -15.66 5.73
N PHE A 351 24.48 -15.23 6.99
CA PHE A 351 25.59 -14.40 7.49
C PHE A 351 26.92 -15.14 7.66
N ALA A 352 26.92 -16.47 7.65
CA ALA A 352 28.12 -17.31 7.68
C ALA A 352 28.61 -17.67 6.26
N CYS A 353 27.86 -17.32 5.22
CA CYS A 353 28.22 -17.59 3.84
C CYS A 353 29.50 -16.80 3.47
N PRO A 354 30.53 -17.44 2.87
CA PRO A 354 31.81 -16.81 2.53
C PRO A 354 31.71 -15.96 1.25
N GLU A 355 30.61 -15.21 1.10
CA GLU A 355 30.33 -14.35 -0.04
C GLU A 355 30.38 -12.89 0.40
N LEU A 356 30.92 -12.01 -0.46
CA LEU A 356 31.07 -10.59 -0.13
C LEU A 356 29.71 -9.93 0.18
N ALA A 357 28.65 -10.32 -0.55
CA ALA A 357 27.29 -9.85 -0.30
C ALA A 357 26.76 -10.26 1.09
N ALA A 358 27.07 -11.46 1.55
CA ALA A 358 26.70 -11.92 2.89
C ALA A 358 27.46 -11.15 3.98
N PHE A 359 28.75 -10.86 3.75
CA PHE A 359 29.55 -10.04 4.64
C PHE A 359 29.03 -8.60 4.74
N TYR A 360 28.68 -7.99 3.60
CA TYR A 360 28.00 -6.70 3.54
C TYR A 360 26.69 -6.69 4.34
N ALA A 361 25.82 -7.67 4.11
CA ALA A 361 24.55 -7.79 4.83
C ALA A 361 24.75 -7.88 6.35
N TRP A 362 25.75 -8.65 6.80
CA TRP A 362 26.12 -8.71 8.21
C TRP A 362 26.61 -7.37 8.74
N ARG A 363 27.54 -6.67 8.05
CA ARG A 363 28.06 -5.36 8.51
C ARG A 363 26.94 -4.34 8.66
N VAL A 364 26.04 -4.24 7.68
CA VAL A 364 24.92 -3.28 7.72
C VAL A 364 23.90 -3.63 8.79
N LEU A 365 23.40 -4.87 8.81
CA LEU A 365 22.32 -5.23 9.74
C LEU A 365 22.81 -5.30 11.18
N SER A 366 24.01 -5.83 11.45
CA SER A 366 24.53 -5.84 12.81
C SER A 366 24.71 -4.42 13.37
N LYS A 367 25.20 -3.46 12.57
CA LYS A 367 25.27 -2.04 12.98
C LYS A 367 23.89 -1.46 13.23
N THR A 368 22.96 -1.68 12.32
CA THR A 368 21.60 -1.14 12.39
C THR A 368 20.82 -1.67 13.60
N LEU A 369 20.87 -2.98 13.82
CA LEU A 369 20.16 -3.66 14.92
C LEU A 369 20.78 -3.30 16.28
N CYS A 370 22.11 -3.20 16.38
CA CYS A 370 22.76 -2.73 17.60
C CYS A 370 22.37 -1.28 17.92
N TYR A 371 22.32 -0.42 16.90
CA TYR A 371 21.94 0.97 17.07
C TYR A 371 20.48 1.11 17.51
N ALA A 372 19.55 0.40 16.86
CA ALA A 372 18.15 0.34 17.28
C ALA A 372 18.01 -0.12 18.75
N ALA A 373 18.74 -1.16 19.16
CA ALA A 373 18.73 -1.64 20.54
C ALA A 373 19.36 -0.65 21.54
N SER A 374 20.37 0.12 21.14
CA SER A 374 20.97 1.15 22.01
C SER A 374 20.09 2.38 22.21
N LEU A 375 19.15 2.63 21.29
CA LEU A 375 18.26 3.78 21.34
C LEU A 375 17.04 3.57 22.25
N VAL A 376 16.84 2.38 22.80
CA VAL A 376 15.76 2.14 23.78
C VAL A 376 16.37 2.23 25.18
N PRO A 377 15.87 3.10 26.09
CA PRO A 377 14.60 3.84 26.01
C PRO A 377 14.68 5.29 25.54
N GLU A 378 15.76 5.74 24.89
CA GLU A 378 15.91 7.14 24.43
C GLU A 378 14.78 7.59 23.49
N ILE A 379 14.43 6.77 22.50
CA ILE A 379 13.46 7.13 21.43
C ILE A 379 12.03 6.64 21.69
N SER A 380 11.88 5.60 22.51
CA SER A 380 10.63 4.88 22.78
C SER A 380 10.68 4.21 24.15
N ASP A 381 9.52 4.00 24.77
CA ASP A 381 9.41 3.23 26.03
C ASP A 381 9.30 1.72 25.80
N ASP A 382 9.02 1.29 24.57
CA ASP A 382 8.75 -0.11 24.25
C ASP A 382 9.28 -0.53 22.87
N LEU A 383 9.50 -1.84 22.71
CA LEU A 383 10.04 -2.47 21.50
C LEU A 383 9.02 -2.52 20.36
N VAL A 384 7.73 -2.66 20.69
CA VAL A 384 6.64 -2.83 19.72
C VAL A 384 6.46 -1.56 18.89
N SER A 385 6.57 -0.39 19.52
CA SER A 385 6.51 0.92 18.88
C SER A 385 7.68 1.10 17.89
N VAL A 386 8.88 0.64 18.26
CA VAL A 386 10.06 0.69 17.38
C VAL A 386 9.89 -0.20 16.16
N ASP A 387 9.46 -1.45 16.37
CA ASP A 387 9.21 -2.36 15.26
C ASP A 387 8.07 -1.87 14.36
N THR A 388 7.00 -1.34 14.96
CA THR A 388 5.88 -0.75 14.21
C THR A 388 6.33 0.44 13.38
N ALA A 389 7.20 1.30 13.91
CA ALA A 389 7.74 2.42 13.15
C ALA A 389 8.53 1.97 11.91
N MET A 390 9.37 0.95 12.04
CA MET A 390 10.12 0.44 10.87
C MET A 390 9.23 -0.29 9.88
N ARG A 391 8.24 -1.07 10.36
CA ARG A 391 7.28 -1.74 9.48
C ARG A 391 6.40 -0.77 8.70
N ASP A 392 5.79 0.19 9.37
CA ASP A 392 4.79 1.07 8.76
C ASP A 392 5.37 2.37 8.18
N GLY A 393 6.61 2.73 8.55
CA GLY A 393 7.33 3.94 8.11
C GLY A 393 8.41 3.68 7.06
N TYR A 394 8.99 2.48 7.02
CA TYR A 394 9.98 2.06 6.01
C TYR A 394 9.55 0.82 5.23
N ASN A 395 8.33 0.32 5.45
CA ASN A 395 7.78 -0.89 4.80
C ASN A 395 8.65 -2.13 4.99
N TRP A 396 9.37 -2.21 6.11
CA TRP A 396 10.01 -3.47 6.49
C TRP A 396 8.93 -4.49 6.84
N LYS A 397 9.13 -5.75 6.47
CA LYS A 397 8.21 -6.84 6.85
C LYS A 397 8.28 -7.12 8.34
N TYR A 398 9.48 -7.00 8.91
CA TYR A 398 9.78 -7.26 10.31
C TYR A 398 10.53 -6.06 10.88
N GLY A 399 10.20 -5.66 12.10
CA GLY A 399 10.94 -4.62 12.80
C GLY A 399 12.33 -5.11 13.26
N PRO A 400 13.21 -4.19 13.72
CA PRO A 400 14.54 -4.54 14.24
C PRO A 400 14.54 -5.67 15.28
N PHE A 401 13.62 -5.66 16.23
CA PHE A 401 13.60 -6.63 17.33
C PHE A 401 13.02 -7.99 16.88
N GLU A 402 12.01 -7.99 16.00
CA GLU A 402 11.56 -9.20 15.30
C GLU A 402 12.67 -9.82 14.43
N LEU A 403 13.48 -9.00 13.76
CA LEU A 403 14.64 -9.48 13.00
C LEU A 403 15.70 -10.09 13.92
N LEU A 404 15.97 -9.50 15.08
CA LEU A 404 16.87 -10.07 16.08
C LEU A 404 16.41 -11.46 16.54
N ASP A 405 15.11 -11.64 16.79
CA ASP A 405 14.56 -12.96 17.14
C ASP A 405 14.68 -13.97 15.98
N GLN A 406 14.45 -13.55 14.72
CA GLN A 406 14.64 -14.43 13.56
C GLN A 406 16.10 -14.83 13.33
N ILE A 407 17.05 -13.97 13.71
CA ILE A 407 18.48 -14.28 13.69
C ILE A 407 18.83 -15.23 14.85
N GLY A 408 18.16 -15.06 15.98
CA GLY A 408 18.48 -15.72 17.25
C GLY A 408 19.49 -14.90 18.04
N LEU A 409 19.04 -14.33 19.17
CA LEU A 409 19.86 -13.41 19.96
C LEU A 409 21.15 -14.03 20.49
N THR A 410 21.12 -15.31 20.91
CA THR A 410 22.33 -16.00 21.36
C THR A 410 23.41 -15.98 20.29
N TRP A 411 23.06 -16.39 19.07
CA TRP A 411 23.98 -16.42 17.94
C TRP A 411 24.47 -15.00 17.59
N PHE A 412 23.56 -14.03 17.56
CA PHE A 412 23.89 -12.63 17.24
C PHE A 412 24.90 -12.04 18.23
N VAL A 413 24.63 -12.18 19.53
CA VAL A 413 25.49 -11.66 20.60
C VAL A 413 26.83 -12.38 20.63
N ASP A 414 26.87 -13.70 20.41
CA ASP A 414 28.13 -14.45 20.37
C ASP A 414 29.00 -14.06 19.17
N LYS A 415 28.39 -13.79 18.01
CA LYS A 415 29.11 -13.28 16.85
C LYS A 415 29.68 -11.88 17.11
N LEU A 416 28.92 -10.98 17.74
CA LEU A 416 29.43 -9.65 18.12
C LEU A 416 30.62 -9.75 19.10
N ARG A 417 30.55 -10.67 20.08
CA ARG A 417 31.66 -10.93 21.02
C ARG A 417 32.90 -11.42 20.30
N ALA A 418 32.75 -12.36 19.37
CA ALA A 418 33.86 -12.85 18.55
C ALA A 418 34.53 -11.74 17.73
N GLU A 419 33.77 -10.72 17.34
CA GLU A 419 34.25 -9.52 16.62
C GLU A 419 34.75 -8.39 17.55
N ASN A 420 34.77 -8.60 18.87
CA ASN A 420 35.12 -7.58 19.88
C ASN A 420 34.25 -6.31 19.80
N ARG A 421 32.97 -6.46 19.47
CA ARG A 421 32.02 -5.34 19.36
C ARG A 421 31.22 -5.16 20.64
N ALA A 422 30.89 -3.91 20.95
CA ALA A 422 30.03 -3.58 22.08
C ALA A 422 28.63 -4.19 21.91
N ILE A 423 28.08 -4.72 23.01
CA ILE A 423 26.75 -5.31 23.06
C ILE A 423 25.82 -4.30 23.72
N PRO A 424 24.73 -3.88 23.05
CA PRO A 424 23.72 -3.02 23.66
C PRO A 424 23.16 -3.67 24.94
N PRO A 425 22.94 -2.91 26.03
CA PRO A 425 22.44 -3.47 27.30
C PRO A 425 21.17 -4.32 27.14
N LEU A 426 20.23 -3.90 26.29
CA LEU A 426 19.00 -4.62 25.98
C LEU A 426 19.22 -6.05 25.46
N LEU A 427 20.37 -6.33 24.84
CA LEU A 427 20.68 -7.63 24.24
C LEU A 427 21.61 -8.49 25.12
N ALA A 428 22.09 -7.96 26.25
CA ALA A 428 23.15 -8.58 27.05
C ALA A 428 22.77 -9.98 27.57
N ASP A 429 21.50 -10.14 27.97
CA ASP A 429 20.99 -11.35 28.62
C ASP A 429 20.55 -12.43 27.61
N LYS A 430 20.58 -12.15 26.30
CA LYS A 430 20.28 -13.09 25.21
C LYS A 430 18.89 -13.76 25.26
N HIS A 431 17.94 -13.22 26.01
CA HIS A 431 16.56 -13.71 26.01
C HIS A 431 15.84 -13.31 24.72
N THR A 432 14.89 -14.13 24.25
CA THR A 432 14.00 -13.78 23.14
C THR A 432 13.26 -12.48 23.44
N LEU A 433 13.04 -11.64 22.42
CA LEU A 433 12.38 -10.35 22.60
C LEU A 433 10.86 -10.48 22.50
N TYR A 434 10.40 -11.42 21.66
CA TYR A 434 9.01 -11.82 21.52
C TYR A 434 8.84 -13.31 21.79
N GLN A 435 7.69 -13.66 22.35
CA GLN A 435 7.27 -15.06 22.49
C GLN A 435 5.76 -15.20 22.31
N ALA A 436 5.33 -16.34 21.78
CA ALA A 436 3.94 -16.77 21.84
C ALA A 436 3.73 -17.55 23.15
N SER A 437 2.98 -16.98 24.08
CA SER A 437 2.67 -17.62 25.37
C SER A 437 1.18 -17.54 25.66
N SER A 438 0.57 -18.64 26.09
CA SER A 438 -0.86 -18.73 26.44
C SER A 438 -1.79 -18.20 25.33
N GLY A 439 -1.45 -18.44 24.06
CA GLY A 439 -2.22 -17.99 22.91
C GLY A 439 -2.09 -16.50 22.56
N GLN A 440 -1.15 -15.77 23.18
CA GLN A 440 -0.92 -14.35 22.92
C GLN A 440 0.52 -14.08 22.52
N LEU A 441 0.71 -13.08 21.66
CA LEU A 441 2.03 -12.51 21.42
C LEU A 441 2.39 -11.64 22.63
N THR A 442 3.55 -11.90 23.23
CA THR A 442 4.11 -11.10 24.31
C THR A 442 5.47 -10.55 23.90
N ALA A 443 5.83 -9.37 24.40
CA ALA A 443 7.12 -8.73 24.19
C ALA A 443 7.82 -8.52 25.54
N THR A 444 9.14 -8.49 25.55
CA THR A 444 9.91 -8.14 26.76
C THR A 444 9.92 -6.62 26.98
N ASP A 445 9.85 -6.22 28.24
CA ASP A 445 10.21 -4.88 28.69
C ASP A 445 11.74 -4.76 28.88
N LEU A 446 12.18 -3.59 29.35
CA LEU A 446 13.59 -3.27 29.57
C LEU A 446 14.19 -3.99 30.79
N ALA A 447 13.37 -4.59 31.63
CA ALA A 447 13.77 -5.39 32.78
C ALA A 447 13.76 -6.90 32.49
N GLY A 448 13.46 -7.31 31.25
CA GLY A 448 13.37 -8.71 30.85
C GLY A 448 12.03 -9.38 31.16
N GLN A 449 11.01 -8.63 31.60
CA GLN A 449 9.69 -9.16 31.91
C GLN A 449 8.78 -9.11 30.68
N TYR A 450 8.04 -10.18 30.45
CA TYR A 450 7.13 -10.26 29.32
C TYR A 450 5.76 -9.65 29.63
N TYR A 451 5.26 -8.85 28.70
CA TYR A 451 3.90 -8.31 28.73
C TYR A 451 3.16 -8.63 27.42
N PRO A 452 1.83 -8.81 27.45
CA PRO A 452 1.04 -9.03 26.24
C PRO A 452 1.10 -7.81 25.31
N VAL A 453 1.37 -8.05 24.03
CA VAL A 453 1.31 -7.01 22.99
C VAL A 453 -0.13 -6.56 22.84
N GLN A 454 -0.43 -5.35 23.29
CA GLN A 454 -1.77 -4.79 23.23
C GLN A 454 -2.11 -4.35 21.81
N ARG A 455 -3.28 -4.77 21.32
CA ARG A 455 -3.88 -4.24 20.09
C ARG A 455 -4.85 -3.11 20.46
N ALA A 456 -5.04 -2.14 19.57
CA ALA A 456 -6.06 -1.12 19.77
C ALA A 456 -7.46 -1.74 19.77
N ASP A 457 -8.40 -1.19 20.54
CA ASP A 457 -9.78 -1.66 20.58
C ASP A 457 -10.38 -1.73 19.17
N GLY A 458 -10.97 -2.89 18.82
CA GLY A 458 -11.53 -3.16 17.49
C GLY A 458 -10.53 -3.56 16.41
N VAL A 459 -9.27 -3.83 16.77
CA VAL A 459 -8.31 -4.54 15.90
C VAL A 459 -8.45 -6.04 16.12
N LEU A 460 -8.58 -6.78 15.02
CA LEU A 460 -8.59 -8.24 14.99
C LEU A 460 -7.67 -8.68 13.86
N LEU A 461 -6.60 -9.39 14.20
CA LEU A 461 -5.65 -9.93 13.23
C LEU A 461 -5.80 -11.44 13.16
N LEU A 462 -5.74 -12.01 11.96
CA LEU A 462 -5.81 -13.46 11.82
C LEU A 462 -4.56 -14.12 12.44
N SER A 463 -3.40 -13.47 12.36
CA SER A 463 -2.15 -13.90 12.98
C SER A 463 -2.25 -14.07 14.49
N ASP A 464 -3.00 -13.22 15.19
CA ASP A 464 -3.25 -13.37 16.63
C ASP A 464 -4.17 -14.58 16.90
N MET A 465 -5.18 -14.83 16.05
CA MET A 465 -6.06 -16.00 16.18
C MET A 465 -5.30 -17.33 15.99
N LYS A 466 -4.33 -17.36 15.07
CA LYS A 466 -3.46 -18.53 14.83
C LYS A 466 -2.62 -18.92 16.04
N LEU A 467 -2.37 -18.00 16.96
CA LEU A 467 -1.66 -18.30 18.21
C LEU A 467 -2.59 -18.98 19.23
N GLN A 468 -3.89 -18.72 19.17
CA GLN A 468 -4.87 -19.20 20.14
C GLN A 468 -5.38 -20.60 19.81
N HIS A 469 -5.66 -20.85 18.53
CA HIS A 469 -6.34 -22.07 18.08
C HIS A 469 -5.73 -22.63 16.80
N GLY A 470 -5.89 -23.95 16.60
CA GLY A 470 -5.58 -24.60 15.32
C GLY A 470 -6.68 -24.33 14.27
N PRO A 471 -6.37 -24.50 12.97
CA PRO A 471 -7.36 -24.31 11.93
C PRO A 471 -8.44 -25.41 11.99
N VAL A 472 -9.69 -25.04 11.70
CA VAL A 472 -10.84 -25.94 11.57
C VAL A 472 -10.65 -26.89 10.40
N LEU A 473 -10.18 -26.36 9.26
CA LEU A 473 -9.77 -27.12 8.08
C LEU A 473 -8.47 -26.53 7.53
N LYS A 474 -7.62 -27.34 6.91
CA LYS A 474 -6.43 -26.85 6.20
C LYS A 474 -6.01 -27.77 5.07
N ASN A 475 -5.38 -27.19 4.05
CA ASN A 475 -4.58 -27.89 3.06
C ASN A 475 -3.33 -27.05 2.70
N ALA A 476 -2.68 -27.35 1.58
CA ALA A 476 -1.44 -26.68 1.18
C ALA A 476 -1.62 -25.21 0.77
N SER A 477 -2.83 -24.80 0.35
CA SER A 477 -3.08 -23.48 -0.25
C SER A 477 -4.07 -22.61 0.51
N ALA A 478 -4.85 -23.19 1.43
CA ALA A 478 -5.83 -22.44 2.22
C ALA A 478 -6.08 -23.08 3.61
N SER A 479 -6.69 -22.29 4.51
CA SER A 479 -7.10 -22.72 5.86
C SER A 479 -8.42 -22.08 6.27
N LEU A 480 -9.27 -22.80 6.99
CA LEU A 480 -10.48 -22.28 7.63
C LEU A 480 -10.22 -22.11 9.13
N TRP A 481 -10.52 -20.94 9.67
CA TRP A 481 -10.29 -20.57 11.06
C TRP A 481 -11.61 -20.23 11.75
N ASP A 482 -11.72 -20.52 13.05
CA ASP A 482 -12.77 -19.93 13.89
C ASP A 482 -12.26 -18.57 14.40
N ILE A 483 -13.01 -17.50 14.12
CA ILE A 483 -12.67 -16.13 14.57
C ILE A 483 -13.63 -15.60 15.65
N GLY A 484 -14.34 -16.52 16.31
CA GLY A 484 -15.29 -16.26 17.38
C GLY A 484 -16.65 -15.78 16.88
N ASP A 485 -17.60 -15.65 17.82
CA ASP A 485 -18.97 -15.16 17.60
C ASP A 485 -19.76 -15.95 16.53
N GLY A 486 -19.40 -17.23 16.34
CA GLY A 486 -20.00 -18.09 15.33
C GLY A 486 -19.60 -17.73 13.90
N VAL A 487 -18.47 -17.06 13.67
CA VAL A 487 -17.98 -16.72 12.34
C VAL A 487 -16.71 -17.49 12.00
N ALA A 488 -16.67 -18.09 10.81
CA ALA A 488 -15.46 -18.71 10.26
C ALA A 488 -14.72 -17.75 9.31
N CYS A 489 -13.40 -17.87 9.21
CA CYS A 489 -12.56 -17.14 8.28
C CYS A 489 -11.80 -18.09 7.35
N LEU A 490 -12.07 -18.03 6.04
CA LEU A 490 -11.31 -18.73 5.01
C LEU A 490 -10.12 -17.86 4.57
N GLU A 491 -8.93 -18.40 4.80
CA GLU A 491 -7.65 -17.80 4.45
C GLU A 491 -7.01 -18.50 3.24
N PHE A 492 -6.55 -17.71 2.27
CA PHE A 492 -5.64 -18.16 1.22
C PHE A 492 -4.20 -17.90 1.64
N HIS A 493 -3.32 -18.87 1.41
CA HIS A 493 -1.90 -18.77 1.75
C HIS A 493 -0.96 -19.43 0.72
N SER A 494 -1.49 -19.78 -0.47
CA SER A 494 -0.66 -20.09 -1.64
C SER A 494 0.24 -18.91 -2.03
N LYS A 495 1.20 -19.12 -2.93
CA LYS A 495 2.08 -18.03 -3.39
C LYS A 495 1.24 -16.90 -4.01
N MET A 496 1.40 -15.68 -3.49
CA MET A 496 0.61 -14.49 -3.85
C MET A 496 -0.91 -14.67 -3.69
N ASN A 497 -1.33 -15.63 -2.86
CA ASN A 497 -2.73 -16.01 -2.65
C ASN A 497 -3.45 -16.31 -3.98
N THR A 498 -2.73 -16.96 -4.90
CA THR A 498 -3.28 -17.43 -6.17
C THR A 498 -4.23 -18.60 -5.96
N LEU A 499 -5.25 -18.69 -6.81
CA LEU A 499 -6.34 -19.65 -6.66
C LEU A 499 -6.05 -20.88 -7.51
N ASP A 500 -5.89 -22.01 -6.83
CA ASP A 500 -5.65 -23.34 -7.41
C ASP A 500 -6.76 -24.31 -6.99
N MET A 501 -6.63 -25.59 -7.37
CA MET A 501 -7.63 -26.61 -7.06
C MET A 501 -7.68 -26.99 -5.57
N ASP A 502 -6.60 -26.79 -4.82
CA ASP A 502 -6.61 -26.95 -3.37
C ASP A 502 -7.47 -25.85 -2.73
N VAL A 503 -7.38 -24.61 -3.20
CA VAL A 503 -8.28 -23.53 -2.77
C VAL A 503 -9.74 -23.86 -3.11
N MET A 504 -10.04 -24.30 -4.33
CA MET A 504 -11.42 -24.67 -4.73
C MET A 504 -11.99 -25.79 -3.86
N THR A 505 -11.19 -26.80 -3.57
CA THR A 505 -11.57 -27.91 -2.69
C THR A 505 -11.87 -27.41 -1.27
N LEU A 506 -11.01 -26.54 -0.72
CA LEU A 506 -11.23 -26.03 0.63
C LEU A 506 -12.43 -25.09 0.71
N ILE A 507 -12.75 -24.31 -0.33
CA ILE A 507 -13.97 -23.50 -0.38
C ILE A 507 -15.20 -24.41 -0.22
N ARG A 508 -15.30 -25.50 -1.00
CA ARG A 508 -16.44 -26.43 -0.91
C ARG A 508 -16.58 -27.08 0.45
N HIS A 509 -15.47 -27.55 1.04
CA HIS A 509 -15.50 -28.12 2.39
C HIS A 509 -15.85 -27.06 3.46
N SER A 510 -15.42 -25.82 3.27
CA SER A 510 -15.77 -24.71 4.14
C SER A 510 -17.26 -24.41 4.08
N ILE A 511 -17.90 -24.52 2.91
CA ILE A 511 -19.35 -24.31 2.78
C ILE A 511 -20.14 -25.31 3.63
N GLU A 512 -19.81 -26.60 3.56
CA GLU A 512 -20.48 -27.63 4.38
C GLU A 512 -20.20 -27.48 5.88
N THR A 513 -18.98 -27.06 6.23
CA THR A 513 -18.58 -26.84 7.64
C THR A 513 -19.30 -25.63 8.23
N VAL A 514 -19.36 -24.53 7.50
CA VAL A 514 -20.05 -23.31 7.95
C VAL A 514 -21.54 -23.55 8.07
N LYS A 515 -22.17 -24.20 7.08
CA LYS A 515 -23.59 -24.57 7.11
C LYS A 515 -24.00 -25.34 8.39
N SER A 516 -23.10 -26.14 8.95
CA SER A 516 -23.39 -26.99 10.11
C SER A 516 -22.97 -26.38 11.46
N THR A 517 -21.96 -25.51 11.46
CA THR A 517 -21.26 -25.10 12.71
C THR A 517 -21.23 -23.60 12.95
N PHE A 518 -21.35 -22.78 11.90
CA PHE A 518 -21.13 -21.34 11.97
C PHE A 518 -22.33 -20.56 11.40
N LEU A 519 -22.45 -19.30 11.77
CA LEU A 519 -23.49 -18.38 11.32
C LEU A 519 -23.12 -17.70 9.99
N ALA A 520 -21.83 -17.55 9.70
CA ALA A 520 -21.34 -16.83 8.52
C ALA A 520 -19.90 -17.22 8.14
N LEU A 521 -19.52 -16.90 6.91
CA LEU A 521 -18.17 -17.05 6.39
C LEU A 521 -17.57 -15.70 6.03
N VAL A 522 -16.35 -15.43 6.52
CA VAL A 522 -15.50 -14.33 6.07
C VAL A 522 -14.37 -14.89 5.20
N ILE A 523 -14.04 -14.23 4.08
CA ILE A 523 -12.85 -14.58 3.27
C ILE A 523 -11.81 -13.48 3.44
N HIS A 524 -10.67 -13.80 4.07
CA HIS A 524 -9.65 -12.82 4.44
C HIS A 524 -8.28 -13.46 4.67
N ASN A 525 -7.20 -12.69 4.47
CA ASN A 525 -5.85 -13.05 4.89
C ASN A 525 -5.06 -11.78 5.30
N ASP A 526 -4.08 -11.94 6.20
CA ASP A 526 -3.19 -10.85 6.64
C ASP A 526 -2.10 -10.51 5.61
N GLY A 527 -2.05 -11.22 4.47
CA GLY A 527 -1.07 -11.01 3.40
C GLY A 527 -1.23 -9.66 2.71
N GLU A 528 -0.18 -9.19 2.04
CA GLU A 528 -0.18 -7.90 1.31
C GLU A 528 -1.30 -7.80 0.27
N ASN A 529 -1.63 -8.92 -0.36
CA ASN A 529 -2.60 -9.03 -1.44
C ASN A 529 -3.68 -10.03 -1.06
N PHE A 530 -4.93 -9.71 -1.36
CA PHE A 530 -6.04 -10.64 -1.20
C PHE A 530 -5.87 -11.86 -2.11
N SER A 531 -5.69 -11.64 -3.41
CA SER A 531 -5.39 -12.67 -4.40
C SER A 531 -4.91 -12.07 -5.73
N ALA A 532 -3.81 -12.62 -6.26
CA ALA A 532 -3.31 -12.28 -7.59
C ALA A 532 -4.05 -13.00 -8.75
N GLY A 533 -5.14 -13.72 -8.46
CA GLY A 533 -5.95 -14.41 -9.46
C GLY A 533 -5.66 -15.91 -9.58
N ALA A 534 -6.05 -16.51 -10.69
CA ALA A 534 -5.85 -17.93 -10.95
C ALA A 534 -4.36 -18.29 -11.05
N ASN A 535 -4.00 -19.50 -10.62
CA ASN A 535 -2.64 -20.01 -10.80
C ASN A 535 -2.35 -20.34 -12.28
N LEU A 536 -1.72 -19.40 -12.99
CA LEU A 536 -1.39 -19.55 -14.42
C LEU A 536 -0.43 -20.70 -14.73
N THR A 537 0.40 -21.14 -13.77
CA THR A 537 1.33 -22.26 -13.97
C THR A 537 0.58 -23.57 -14.18
N LEU A 538 -0.51 -23.80 -13.41
CA LEU A 538 -1.36 -24.98 -13.57
C LEU A 538 -2.03 -25.00 -14.95
N LEU A 539 -2.54 -23.85 -15.39
CA LEU A 539 -3.15 -23.70 -16.72
C LEU A 539 -2.12 -24.01 -17.83
N MET A 540 -0.91 -23.47 -17.71
CA MET A 540 0.15 -23.69 -18.70
C MET A 540 0.57 -25.16 -18.83
N GLN A 541 0.62 -25.91 -17.73
CA GLN A 541 0.91 -27.34 -17.78
C GLN A 541 -0.14 -28.11 -18.62
N ALA A 542 -1.41 -27.77 -18.47
CA ALA A 542 -2.49 -28.36 -19.26
C ALA A 542 -2.40 -27.96 -20.74
N ILE A 543 -2.07 -26.70 -21.04
CA ILE A 543 -1.90 -26.20 -22.41
C ILE A 543 -0.72 -26.90 -23.11
N TYR A 544 0.45 -26.98 -22.48
CA TYR A 544 1.62 -27.65 -23.07
C TYR A 544 1.39 -29.13 -23.34
N SER A 545 0.55 -29.77 -22.51
CA SER A 545 0.16 -31.17 -22.69
C SER A 545 -1.05 -31.33 -23.63
N SER A 546 -1.57 -30.24 -24.21
CA SER A 546 -2.80 -30.20 -25.02
C SER A 546 -4.01 -30.89 -24.34
N ASN A 547 -4.06 -30.87 -23.01
CA ASN A 547 -5.10 -31.51 -22.21
C ASN A 547 -6.29 -30.56 -22.04
N TRP A 548 -7.02 -30.33 -23.13
CA TRP A 548 -8.20 -29.46 -23.15
C TRP A 548 -9.33 -29.90 -22.21
N PRO A 549 -9.62 -31.21 -22.03
CA PRO A 549 -10.58 -31.66 -21.03
C PRO A 549 -10.20 -31.23 -19.61
N ALA A 550 -8.92 -31.21 -19.26
CA ALA A 550 -8.49 -30.70 -17.95
C ALA A 550 -8.70 -29.19 -17.80
N VAL A 551 -8.50 -28.41 -18.86
CA VAL A 551 -8.81 -26.97 -18.86
C VAL A 551 -10.31 -26.75 -18.66
N GLU A 552 -11.14 -27.49 -19.39
CA GLU A 552 -12.60 -27.39 -19.26
C GLU A 552 -13.07 -27.81 -17.86
N HIS A 553 -12.52 -28.89 -17.30
CA HIS A 553 -12.82 -29.32 -15.94
C HIS A 553 -12.45 -28.25 -14.90
N LEU A 554 -11.29 -27.60 -15.04
CA LEU A 554 -10.88 -26.49 -14.17
C LEU A 554 -11.88 -25.32 -14.20
N LEU A 555 -12.42 -25.01 -15.37
CA LEU A 555 -13.44 -23.96 -15.51
C LEU A 555 -14.76 -24.37 -14.85
N ILE A 556 -15.24 -25.58 -15.13
CA ILE A 556 -16.49 -26.11 -14.55
C ILE A 556 -16.39 -26.14 -13.02
N GLU A 557 -15.30 -26.68 -12.47
CA GLU A 557 -15.08 -26.76 -11.03
C GLU A 557 -15.07 -25.39 -10.36
N GLY A 558 -14.41 -24.40 -10.97
CA GLY A 558 -14.38 -23.03 -10.43
C GLY A 558 -15.75 -22.35 -10.51
N GLN A 559 -16.45 -22.45 -11.64
CA GLN A 559 -17.80 -21.92 -11.81
C GLN A 559 -18.79 -22.51 -10.80
N GLN A 560 -18.77 -23.84 -10.63
CA GLN A 560 -19.62 -24.54 -9.66
C GLN A 560 -19.28 -24.14 -8.21
N THR A 561 -17.99 -24.02 -7.89
CA THR A 561 -17.53 -23.63 -6.55
C THR A 561 -17.99 -22.22 -6.20
N TYR A 562 -17.90 -21.26 -7.14
CA TYR A 562 -18.34 -19.89 -6.88
C TYR A 562 -19.85 -19.73 -6.88
N GLN A 563 -20.59 -20.53 -7.66
CA GLN A 563 -22.05 -20.62 -7.53
C GLN A 563 -22.45 -21.20 -6.17
N ALA A 564 -21.80 -22.27 -5.72
CA ALA A 564 -22.06 -22.84 -4.40
C ALA A 564 -21.80 -21.83 -3.28
N LEU A 565 -20.76 -20.99 -3.42
CA LEU A 565 -20.48 -19.90 -2.49
C LEU A 565 -21.59 -18.84 -2.49
N LYS A 566 -22.00 -18.38 -3.68
CA LYS A 566 -23.07 -17.37 -3.86
C LYS A 566 -24.42 -17.80 -3.30
N TYR A 567 -24.75 -19.09 -3.40
CA TYR A 567 -26.03 -19.65 -2.95
C TYR A 567 -25.94 -20.37 -1.60
N ALA A 568 -24.84 -20.18 -0.87
CA ALA A 568 -24.68 -20.76 0.45
C ALA A 568 -25.83 -20.32 1.39
N PRO A 569 -26.30 -21.19 2.31
CA PRO A 569 -27.41 -20.89 3.22
C PRO A 569 -27.03 -19.97 4.39
N PHE A 570 -25.91 -19.27 4.29
CA PHE A 570 -25.36 -18.32 5.26
C PHE A 570 -24.64 -17.20 4.48
N PRO A 571 -24.47 -15.99 5.05
CA PRO A 571 -23.81 -14.91 4.35
C PRO A 571 -22.31 -15.15 4.20
N VAL A 572 -21.79 -14.82 3.03
CA VAL A 572 -20.36 -14.78 2.71
C VAL A 572 -19.91 -13.33 2.56
N VAL A 573 -19.02 -12.89 3.45
CA VAL A 573 -18.42 -11.56 3.43
C VAL A 573 -16.94 -11.64 3.07
N ALA A 574 -16.51 -10.96 2.02
CA ALA A 574 -15.08 -10.86 1.72
C ALA A 574 -14.45 -9.61 2.32
N ALA A 575 -13.19 -9.73 2.76
CA ALA A 575 -12.41 -8.64 3.33
C ALA A 575 -11.08 -8.43 2.58
N PRO A 576 -11.11 -7.92 1.33
CA PRO A 576 -9.93 -7.85 0.47
C PRO A 576 -9.06 -6.62 0.74
N THR A 577 -7.75 -6.78 0.49
CA THR A 577 -6.72 -5.73 0.51
C THR A 577 -5.74 -5.92 -0.64
N GLY A 578 -5.04 -4.87 -1.06
CA GLY A 578 -4.02 -4.96 -2.11
C GLY A 578 -4.59 -5.50 -3.42
N LEU A 579 -3.87 -6.40 -4.09
CA LEU A 579 -4.36 -7.02 -5.32
C LEU A 579 -5.53 -7.98 -5.06
N ALA A 580 -6.63 -7.77 -5.78
CA ALA A 580 -7.75 -8.69 -5.94
C ALA A 580 -8.15 -8.72 -7.43
N ILE A 581 -7.37 -9.43 -8.24
CA ILE A 581 -7.46 -9.39 -9.71
C ILE A 581 -7.79 -10.75 -10.31
N GLY A 582 -8.38 -10.73 -11.50
CA GLY A 582 -8.80 -11.94 -12.22
C GLY A 582 -9.72 -12.82 -11.39
N GLY A 583 -9.41 -14.12 -11.24
CA GLY A 583 -10.14 -15.01 -10.33
C GLY A 583 -10.31 -14.49 -8.89
N GLY A 584 -9.36 -13.71 -8.38
CA GLY A 584 -9.44 -13.03 -7.09
C GLY A 584 -10.48 -11.90 -7.06
N CYS A 585 -10.75 -11.27 -8.20
CA CYS A 585 -11.89 -10.38 -8.39
C CYS A 585 -13.18 -11.19 -8.57
N GLU A 586 -13.15 -12.29 -9.32
CA GLU A 586 -14.33 -13.13 -9.58
C GLU A 586 -14.96 -13.67 -8.29
N ILE A 587 -14.17 -14.17 -7.34
CA ILE A 587 -14.72 -14.64 -6.04
C ILE A 587 -15.41 -13.51 -5.27
N LEU A 588 -14.86 -12.29 -5.30
CA LEU A 588 -15.47 -11.12 -4.67
C LEU A 588 -16.82 -10.77 -5.30
N LEU A 589 -16.93 -10.91 -6.62
CA LEU A 589 -18.18 -10.65 -7.33
C LEU A 589 -19.31 -11.63 -6.94
N HIS A 590 -18.95 -12.81 -6.42
CA HIS A 590 -19.87 -13.85 -5.94
C HIS A 590 -20.21 -13.76 -4.44
N CYS A 591 -19.53 -12.91 -3.66
CA CYS A 591 -19.83 -12.71 -2.24
C CYS A 591 -21.09 -11.85 -2.04
N ASP A 592 -21.82 -12.07 -0.95
CA ASP A 592 -23.01 -11.28 -0.58
C ASP A 592 -22.68 -9.83 -0.24
N ALA A 593 -21.50 -9.63 0.35
CA ALA A 593 -21.00 -8.33 0.74
C ALA A 593 -19.48 -8.28 0.74
N ILE A 594 -18.95 -7.08 0.52
CA ILE A 594 -17.52 -6.80 0.61
C ILE A 594 -17.29 -5.72 1.67
N GLN A 595 -16.34 -5.99 2.57
CA GLN A 595 -15.70 -5.01 3.44
C GLN A 595 -14.29 -4.77 2.91
N ALA A 596 -14.11 -3.79 2.04
CA ALA A 596 -12.84 -3.59 1.34
C ALA A 596 -11.87 -2.72 2.16
N HIS A 597 -10.58 -3.03 2.11
CA HIS A 597 -9.57 -2.05 2.53
C HIS A 597 -9.50 -0.90 1.52
N ALA A 598 -9.26 0.33 2.00
CA ALA A 598 -9.25 1.52 1.15
C ALA A 598 -8.24 1.45 -0.02
N GLU A 599 -7.09 0.80 0.18
CA GLU A 599 -6.07 0.55 -0.85
C GLU A 599 -6.30 -0.74 -1.67
N LEU A 600 -7.56 -1.15 -1.86
CA LEU A 600 -7.91 -2.25 -2.75
C LEU A 600 -7.59 -1.91 -4.21
N TYR A 601 -6.89 -2.82 -4.88
CA TYR A 601 -6.64 -2.81 -6.31
C TYR A 601 -7.38 -3.98 -6.95
N MET A 602 -8.52 -3.71 -7.59
CA MET A 602 -9.46 -4.75 -8.05
C MET A 602 -9.83 -4.58 -9.52
N GLY A 603 -9.87 -5.71 -10.24
CA GLY A 603 -10.39 -5.75 -11.61
C GLY A 603 -10.23 -7.11 -12.31
N LEU A 604 -10.93 -7.24 -13.43
CA LEU A 604 -10.87 -8.40 -14.33
C LEU A 604 -9.81 -8.12 -15.40
N VAL A 605 -8.72 -8.88 -15.39
CA VAL A 605 -7.47 -8.59 -16.13
C VAL A 605 -7.09 -9.67 -17.16
N GLU A 606 -7.92 -10.70 -17.30
CA GLU A 606 -7.68 -11.91 -18.09
C GLU A 606 -7.40 -11.60 -19.57
N VAL A 607 -8.01 -10.54 -20.12
CA VAL A 607 -7.76 -10.10 -21.51
C VAL A 607 -6.30 -9.71 -21.74
N GLY A 608 -5.61 -9.25 -20.69
CA GLY A 608 -4.18 -8.95 -20.73
C GLY A 608 -3.28 -10.17 -20.91
N VAL A 609 -3.79 -11.37 -20.62
CA VAL A 609 -3.12 -12.65 -20.92
C VAL A 609 -3.77 -13.40 -22.08
N GLY A 610 -4.64 -12.74 -22.85
CA GLY A 610 -5.31 -13.34 -24.02
C GLY A 610 -6.49 -14.22 -23.68
N LEU A 611 -7.09 -14.06 -22.50
CA LEU A 611 -8.23 -14.85 -22.03
C LEU A 611 -9.41 -13.92 -21.69
N ILE A 612 -10.54 -14.50 -21.32
CA ILE A 612 -11.63 -13.76 -20.65
C ILE A 612 -11.79 -14.31 -19.23
N PRO A 613 -12.50 -13.62 -18.32
CA PRO A 613 -12.90 -14.21 -17.04
C PRO A 613 -13.56 -15.58 -17.23
N GLY A 614 -13.22 -16.54 -16.37
CA GLY A 614 -13.52 -17.96 -16.58
C GLY A 614 -14.37 -18.60 -15.49
N TRP A 615 -14.44 -18.00 -14.30
CA TRP A 615 -15.18 -18.52 -13.14
C TRP A 615 -16.44 -17.70 -12.83
N GLY A 616 -17.02 -17.04 -13.85
CA GLY A 616 -18.27 -16.29 -13.75
C GLY A 616 -18.11 -14.78 -13.63
N GLY A 617 -16.91 -14.25 -13.85
CA GLY A 617 -16.61 -12.82 -13.79
C GLY A 617 -17.39 -11.99 -14.80
N CYS A 618 -17.56 -12.45 -16.04
CA CYS A 618 -18.37 -11.74 -17.03
C CYS A 618 -19.84 -11.74 -16.59
N LYS A 619 -20.37 -12.90 -16.18
CA LYS A 619 -21.74 -13.04 -15.69
C LYS A 619 -22.03 -12.09 -14.53
N GLU A 620 -21.21 -12.11 -13.48
CA GLU A 620 -21.47 -11.32 -12.27
C GLU A 620 -21.22 -9.82 -12.49
N TYR A 621 -20.20 -9.45 -13.26
CA TYR A 621 -19.95 -8.03 -13.55
C TYR A 621 -21.06 -7.44 -14.43
N LEU A 622 -21.54 -8.20 -15.43
CA LEU A 622 -22.68 -7.82 -16.26
C LEU A 622 -23.95 -7.66 -15.43
N ARG A 623 -24.22 -8.59 -14.49
CA ARG A 623 -25.37 -8.51 -13.57
C ARG A 623 -25.41 -7.18 -12.83
N ARG A 624 -24.26 -6.67 -12.36
CA ARG A 624 -24.20 -5.40 -11.62
C ARG A 624 -24.62 -4.20 -12.45
N TRP A 625 -24.22 -4.16 -13.72
CA TRP A 625 -24.69 -3.15 -14.68
C TRP A 625 -26.19 -3.28 -14.98
N LEU A 626 -26.68 -4.51 -15.13
CA LEU A 626 -28.09 -4.81 -15.38
C LEU A 626 -28.99 -4.59 -14.15
N ALA A 627 -28.45 -4.58 -12.94
CA ALA A 627 -29.19 -4.38 -11.70
C ALA A 627 -29.31 -2.90 -11.28
N LEU A 628 -28.65 -1.97 -11.98
CA LEU A 628 -28.72 -0.55 -11.65
C LEU A 628 -30.17 -0.01 -11.78
N PRO A 629 -30.71 0.66 -10.74
CA PRO A 629 -32.07 1.21 -10.79
C PRO A 629 -32.31 2.23 -11.91
N LYS A 630 -31.27 3.00 -12.30
CA LYS A 630 -31.30 3.96 -13.42
C LYS A 630 -30.27 3.56 -14.47
N LYS A 631 -30.63 2.60 -15.32
CA LYS A 631 -29.79 2.15 -16.44
C LYS A 631 -29.64 3.28 -17.46
N PRO A 632 -28.43 3.57 -17.97
CA PRO A 632 -28.29 4.48 -19.10
C PRO A 632 -28.98 3.90 -20.34
N GLY A 633 -29.88 4.64 -20.98
CA GLY A 633 -30.24 4.47 -22.40
C GLY A 633 -30.72 3.10 -22.91
N GLY A 634 -31.34 2.25 -22.07
CA GLY A 634 -31.92 0.97 -22.50
C GLY A 634 -31.05 -0.27 -22.20
N PRO A 635 -31.25 -1.41 -22.90
CA PRO A 635 -30.62 -2.69 -22.57
C PRO A 635 -29.18 -2.83 -23.12
N ILE A 636 -28.79 -2.05 -24.13
CA ILE A 636 -27.44 -2.11 -24.75
C ILE A 636 -26.37 -1.39 -23.91
N PRO A 637 -26.57 -0.16 -23.38
CA PRO A 637 -25.49 0.55 -22.71
C PRO A 637 -24.88 -0.15 -21.48
N PRO A 638 -25.66 -0.86 -20.62
CA PRO A 638 -25.09 -1.71 -19.56
C PRO A 638 -24.10 -2.76 -20.10
N VAL A 639 -24.44 -3.42 -21.21
CA VAL A 639 -23.58 -4.41 -21.90
C VAL A 639 -22.32 -3.74 -22.45
N VAL A 640 -22.44 -2.56 -23.07
CA VAL A 640 -21.30 -1.78 -23.57
C VAL A 640 -20.37 -1.38 -22.44
N LYS A 641 -20.91 -0.93 -21.30
CA LYS A 641 -20.09 -0.55 -20.15
C LYS A 641 -19.38 -1.74 -19.52
N ALA A 642 -20.05 -2.89 -19.40
CA ALA A 642 -19.42 -4.13 -18.96
C ALA A 642 -18.26 -4.51 -19.90
N PHE A 643 -18.51 -4.47 -21.21
CA PHE A 643 -17.53 -4.77 -22.24
C PHE A 643 -16.32 -3.81 -22.18
N GLU A 644 -16.54 -2.49 -22.12
CA GLU A 644 -15.47 -1.49 -22.05
C GLU A 644 -14.56 -1.68 -20.84
N THR A 645 -15.10 -2.08 -19.68
CA THR A 645 -14.29 -2.34 -18.50
C THR A 645 -13.44 -3.59 -18.68
N ILE A 646 -14.05 -4.71 -19.08
CA ILE A 646 -13.35 -6.00 -19.18
C ILE A 646 -12.37 -5.99 -20.37
N ALA A 647 -12.77 -5.52 -21.55
CA ALA A 647 -11.94 -5.50 -22.76
C ALA A 647 -10.70 -4.60 -22.62
N MET A 648 -10.77 -3.56 -21.79
CA MET A 648 -9.63 -2.69 -21.49
C MET A 648 -8.83 -3.12 -20.25
N ALA A 649 -9.18 -4.24 -19.62
CA ALA A 649 -8.62 -4.70 -18.34
C ALA A 649 -8.59 -3.57 -17.28
N LYS A 650 -9.67 -2.80 -17.16
CA LYS A 650 -9.71 -1.68 -16.21
C LYS A 650 -9.66 -2.21 -14.79
N VAL A 651 -8.78 -1.59 -14.01
CA VAL A 651 -8.53 -1.87 -12.60
C VAL A 651 -8.76 -0.61 -11.78
N SER A 652 -9.43 -0.77 -10.65
CA SER A 652 -9.50 0.25 -9.62
C SER A 652 -8.18 0.36 -8.87
N LYS A 653 -7.81 1.58 -8.45
CA LYS A 653 -6.62 1.88 -7.64
C LYS A 653 -6.97 2.22 -6.19
N SER A 654 -8.23 2.06 -5.81
CA SER A 654 -8.76 2.18 -4.45
C SER A 654 -10.12 1.49 -4.38
N ALA A 655 -10.58 1.17 -3.17
CA ALA A 655 -11.95 0.68 -2.97
C ALA A 655 -13.02 1.74 -3.36
N PHE A 656 -12.70 3.02 -3.28
CA PHE A 656 -13.61 4.10 -3.69
C PHE A 656 -13.80 4.10 -5.22
N GLU A 657 -12.71 3.99 -5.98
CA GLU A 657 -12.76 3.86 -7.45
C GLU A 657 -13.43 2.53 -7.85
N ALA A 658 -13.24 1.45 -7.07
CA ALA A 658 -13.92 0.17 -7.30
C ALA A 658 -15.45 0.30 -7.22
N LYS A 659 -15.99 1.17 -6.36
CA LYS A 659 -17.42 1.52 -6.35
C LYS A 659 -17.85 2.27 -7.60
N GLU A 660 -17.03 3.20 -8.10
CA GLU A 660 -17.33 3.93 -9.35
C GLU A 660 -17.37 3.00 -10.57
N LEU A 661 -16.48 1.99 -10.58
CA LEU A 661 -16.41 0.96 -11.61
C LEU A 661 -17.41 -0.19 -11.39
N LEU A 662 -18.25 -0.15 -10.34
CA LEU A 662 -19.19 -1.21 -9.95
C LEU A 662 -18.54 -2.57 -9.62
N PHE A 663 -17.22 -2.62 -9.41
CA PHE A 663 -16.55 -3.77 -8.80
C PHE A 663 -16.89 -3.92 -7.31
N LEU A 664 -17.33 -2.83 -6.66
CA LEU A 664 -18.02 -2.86 -5.37
C LEU A 664 -19.43 -2.30 -5.53
N ALA A 665 -20.38 -2.85 -4.78
CA ALA A 665 -21.74 -2.34 -4.67
C ALA A 665 -21.77 -1.06 -3.81
N LYS A 666 -22.87 -0.32 -3.88
CA LYS A 666 -23.07 0.87 -3.02
C LYS A 666 -23.15 0.51 -1.53
N SER A 667 -23.73 -0.66 -1.22
CA SER A 667 -23.85 -1.24 0.13
C SER A 667 -22.55 -1.87 0.65
N ASP A 668 -21.53 -2.00 -0.19
CA ASP A 668 -20.21 -2.41 0.29
C ASP A 668 -19.60 -1.31 1.14
N ALA A 669 -18.78 -1.70 2.11
CA ALA A 669 -18.18 -0.78 3.06
C ALA A 669 -16.66 -0.80 2.91
N ILE A 670 -16.02 0.28 3.37
CA ILE A 670 -14.59 0.52 3.20
C ILE A 670 -13.98 0.75 4.58
N THR A 671 -12.94 -0.01 4.89
CA THR A 671 -12.10 0.18 6.08
C THR A 671 -10.83 0.92 5.67
N MET A 672 -10.53 2.04 6.34
CA MET A 672 -9.30 2.79 6.11
C MET A 672 -8.08 2.12 6.74
N ASN A 673 -8.22 1.56 7.94
CA ASN A 673 -7.13 0.91 8.64
C ASN A 673 -7.10 -0.59 8.38
N ARG A 674 -6.05 -1.07 7.71
CA ARG A 674 -5.87 -2.49 7.40
C ARG A 674 -6.01 -3.42 8.61
N ASN A 675 -5.56 -3.03 9.81
CA ASN A 675 -5.62 -3.89 11.00
C ASN A 675 -7.05 -4.07 11.55
N ARG A 676 -8.01 -3.26 11.10
CA ARG A 676 -9.43 -3.34 11.49
C ARG A 676 -10.29 -4.09 10.49
N LEU A 677 -9.73 -4.43 9.33
CA LEU A 677 -10.45 -4.98 8.19
C LEU A 677 -11.22 -6.27 8.55
N LEU A 678 -10.56 -7.20 9.23
CA LEU A 678 -11.18 -8.46 9.65
C LEU A 678 -12.26 -8.24 10.72
N ALA A 679 -12.04 -7.33 11.67
CA ALA A 679 -13.03 -6.98 12.69
C ALA A 679 -14.30 -6.40 12.05
N ASP A 680 -14.14 -5.41 11.16
CA ASP A 680 -15.25 -4.78 10.44
C ASP A 680 -16.02 -5.79 9.57
N ALA A 681 -15.29 -6.70 8.90
CA ALA A 681 -15.89 -7.76 8.10
C ALA A 681 -16.67 -8.76 8.96
N LYS A 682 -16.16 -9.12 10.15
CA LYS A 682 -16.85 -9.98 11.12
C LYS A 682 -18.16 -9.34 11.60
N VAL A 683 -18.12 -8.05 11.95
CA VAL A 683 -19.33 -7.29 12.34
C VAL A 683 -20.36 -7.30 11.20
N LYS A 684 -19.91 -7.06 9.96
CA LYS A 684 -20.80 -7.11 8.79
C LYS A 684 -21.41 -8.49 8.56
N ALA A 685 -20.62 -9.55 8.71
CA ALA A 685 -21.07 -10.94 8.56
C ALA A 685 -22.16 -11.30 9.59
N ILE A 686 -21.93 -10.96 10.87
CA ILE A 686 -22.91 -11.17 11.95
C ILE A 686 -24.20 -10.37 11.69
N ALA A 687 -24.07 -9.13 11.23
CA ALA A 687 -25.22 -8.29 10.91
C ALA A 687 -26.08 -8.89 9.79
N LEU A 688 -25.45 -9.45 8.75
CA LEU A 688 -26.14 -10.10 7.64
C LEU A 688 -26.80 -11.43 8.05
N ALA A 689 -26.18 -12.18 8.97
CA ALA A 689 -26.63 -13.52 9.33
C ALA A 689 -28.01 -13.58 10.01
N LYS A 690 -28.46 -12.49 10.63
CA LYS A 690 -29.71 -12.46 11.43
C LYS A 690 -30.96 -12.81 10.62
N ASP A 691 -31.06 -12.28 9.41
CA ASP A 691 -32.22 -12.44 8.52
C ASP A 691 -31.76 -12.85 7.13
N TYR A 692 -30.68 -13.63 7.05
CA TYR A 692 -30.06 -13.99 5.78
C TYR A 692 -30.96 -14.91 4.96
N VAL A 693 -31.13 -14.55 3.69
CA VAL A 693 -31.78 -15.37 2.68
C VAL A 693 -30.84 -15.42 1.47
N PRO A 694 -30.48 -16.62 0.97
CA PRO A 694 -29.66 -16.74 -0.23
C PRO A 694 -30.27 -15.97 -1.41
N PRO A 695 -29.44 -15.34 -2.26
CA PRO A 695 -29.93 -14.63 -3.43
C PRO A 695 -30.67 -15.58 -4.37
N GLN A 696 -31.68 -15.06 -5.07
CA GLN A 696 -32.38 -15.82 -6.11
C GLN A 696 -31.56 -15.86 -7.40
N PRO A 697 -31.58 -16.97 -8.15
CA PRO A 697 -30.95 -17.05 -9.47
C PRO A 697 -31.41 -15.94 -10.39
N CYS A 698 -30.45 -15.27 -11.03
CA CYS A 698 -30.74 -14.18 -11.95
C CYS A 698 -31.04 -14.68 -13.37
N VAL A 699 -31.85 -13.92 -14.10
CA VAL A 699 -32.03 -14.07 -15.54
C VAL A 699 -31.46 -12.88 -16.29
N TYR A 700 -30.98 -13.10 -17.52
CA TYR A 700 -30.22 -12.16 -18.32
C TYR A 700 -30.94 -11.87 -19.63
N PRO A 701 -31.81 -10.84 -19.69
CA PRO A 701 -32.45 -10.41 -20.93
C PRO A 701 -31.46 -9.60 -21.78
N LEU A 702 -30.60 -10.30 -22.52
CA LEU A 702 -29.50 -9.68 -23.27
C LEU A 702 -29.88 -9.35 -24.73
N PRO A 703 -29.31 -8.29 -25.34
CA PRO A 703 -29.69 -7.84 -26.68
C PRO A 703 -29.19 -8.70 -27.85
N GLY A 704 -28.49 -9.80 -27.58
CA GLY A 704 -28.01 -10.75 -28.57
C GLY A 704 -27.21 -10.10 -29.69
N LYS A 705 -27.59 -10.45 -30.92
CA LYS A 705 -26.94 -10.00 -32.17
C LYS A 705 -26.77 -8.48 -32.25
N THR A 706 -27.74 -7.70 -31.80
CA THR A 706 -27.71 -6.24 -31.90
C THR A 706 -26.59 -5.66 -31.05
N ALA A 707 -26.46 -6.09 -29.79
CA ALA A 707 -25.34 -5.67 -28.95
C ALA A 707 -24.00 -6.17 -29.53
N LYS A 708 -23.93 -7.41 -30.01
CA LYS A 708 -22.70 -7.96 -30.60
C LYS A 708 -22.15 -7.12 -31.74
N VAL A 709 -23.03 -6.62 -32.63
CA VAL A 709 -22.62 -5.73 -33.74
C VAL A 709 -22.04 -4.42 -33.21
N VAL A 710 -22.71 -3.78 -32.25
CA VAL A 710 -22.25 -2.53 -31.63
C VAL A 710 -20.87 -2.70 -30.99
N LEU A 711 -20.69 -3.76 -30.20
CA LEU A 711 -19.40 -4.06 -29.56
C LEU A 711 -18.31 -4.33 -30.60
N SER A 712 -18.63 -5.11 -31.63
CA SER A 712 -17.70 -5.43 -32.73
C SER A 712 -17.26 -4.19 -33.50
N MET A 713 -18.16 -3.22 -33.72
CA MET A 713 -17.80 -1.93 -34.32
C MET A 713 -16.86 -1.13 -33.42
N GLY A 714 -17.10 -1.12 -32.11
CA GLY A 714 -16.20 -0.47 -31.13
C GLY A 714 -14.80 -1.08 -31.12
N ILE A 715 -14.68 -2.41 -31.17
CA ILE A 715 -13.40 -3.12 -31.28
C ILE A 715 -12.66 -2.71 -32.56
N LYS A 716 -13.35 -2.75 -33.71
CA LYS A 716 -12.78 -2.33 -35.01
C LYS A 716 -12.29 -0.89 -34.97
N ALA A 717 -13.05 0.01 -34.32
CA ALA A 717 -12.64 1.39 -34.16
C ALA A 717 -11.36 1.53 -33.31
N PHE A 718 -11.23 0.80 -32.20
CA PHE A 718 -9.98 0.81 -31.43
C PHE A 718 -8.79 0.24 -32.20
N HIS A 719 -9.02 -0.79 -33.00
CA HIS A 719 -7.98 -1.35 -33.85
C HIS A 719 -7.51 -0.34 -34.92
N LEU A 720 -8.44 0.30 -35.64
CA LEU A 720 -8.13 1.36 -36.61
C LEU A 720 -7.40 2.57 -35.99
N LEU A 721 -7.63 2.84 -34.70
CA LEU A 721 -6.94 3.90 -33.95
C LEU A 721 -5.60 3.45 -33.34
N GLY A 722 -5.12 2.23 -33.63
CA GLY A 722 -3.90 1.68 -33.06
C GLY A 722 -3.96 1.43 -31.55
N LYS A 723 -5.16 1.38 -30.97
CA LYS A 723 -5.39 1.15 -29.52
C LYS A 723 -5.60 -0.32 -29.17
N ALA A 724 -5.82 -1.18 -30.17
CA ALA A 724 -5.98 -2.62 -30.03
C ALA A 724 -5.15 -3.33 -31.10
N THR A 725 -4.42 -4.37 -30.69
CA THR A 725 -3.67 -5.24 -31.62
C THR A 725 -4.61 -6.19 -32.38
N ASP A 726 -4.08 -6.92 -33.35
CA ASP A 726 -4.84 -7.95 -34.08
C ASP A 726 -5.41 -8.99 -33.11
N TYR A 727 -4.61 -9.42 -32.12
CA TYR A 727 -5.06 -10.41 -31.16
C TYR A 727 -6.03 -9.84 -30.11
N ASP A 728 -5.94 -8.54 -29.77
CA ASP A 728 -6.96 -7.87 -28.96
C ASP A 728 -8.34 -7.89 -29.64
N VAL A 729 -8.38 -7.82 -30.98
CA VAL A 729 -9.63 -7.94 -31.75
C VAL A 729 -10.25 -9.33 -31.57
N GLU A 730 -9.45 -10.39 -31.62
CA GLU A 730 -9.94 -11.76 -31.46
C GLU A 730 -10.51 -12.01 -30.06
N VAL A 731 -9.76 -11.64 -29.01
CA VAL A 731 -10.21 -11.74 -27.61
C VAL A 731 -11.46 -10.90 -27.39
N GLY A 732 -11.46 -9.67 -27.90
CA GLY A 732 -12.61 -8.76 -27.82
C GLY A 732 -13.86 -9.33 -28.49
N GLN A 733 -13.75 -10.00 -29.64
CA GLN A 733 -14.89 -10.60 -30.32
C GLN A 733 -15.52 -11.74 -29.51
N LYS A 734 -14.69 -12.56 -28.84
CA LYS A 734 -15.18 -13.62 -27.94
C LYS A 734 -15.86 -13.04 -26.71
N LEU A 735 -15.26 -12.02 -26.09
CA LEU A 735 -15.89 -11.31 -24.98
C LEU A 735 -17.23 -10.66 -25.39
N ALA A 736 -17.29 -10.04 -26.57
CA ALA A 736 -18.51 -9.44 -27.10
C ALA A 736 -19.62 -10.48 -27.31
N GLN A 737 -19.27 -11.70 -27.74
CA GLN A 737 -20.23 -12.80 -27.85
C GLN A 737 -20.81 -13.19 -26.50
N VAL A 738 -19.98 -13.31 -25.46
CA VAL A 738 -20.44 -13.65 -24.10
C VAL A 738 -21.37 -12.57 -23.55
N LEU A 739 -20.91 -11.31 -23.50
CA LEU A 739 -21.66 -10.23 -22.85
C LEU A 739 -22.94 -9.83 -23.59
N SER A 740 -23.05 -10.17 -24.88
CA SER A 740 -24.27 -9.97 -25.66
C SER A 740 -25.29 -11.10 -25.51
N GLY A 741 -24.93 -12.24 -24.92
CA GLY A 741 -25.78 -13.43 -24.86
C GLY A 741 -25.76 -14.28 -26.12
N GLY A 742 -24.73 -14.13 -26.96
CA GLY A 742 -24.53 -14.93 -28.16
C GLY A 742 -25.62 -14.71 -29.22
N GLN A 743 -26.48 -15.71 -29.40
CA GLN A 743 -27.56 -15.70 -30.40
C GLN A 743 -28.95 -15.48 -29.79
N CYS A 744 -29.04 -15.17 -28.49
CA CYS A 744 -30.31 -14.98 -27.79
C CYS A 744 -31.12 -13.78 -28.34
N ASP A 745 -32.41 -13.76 -28.00
CA ASP A 745 -33.28 -12.60 -28.13
C ASP A 745 -33.62 -12.03 -26.74
N MET A 746 -33.90 -10.73 -26.63
CA MET A 746 -34.26 -10.10 -25.35
C MET A 746 -35.57 -10.65 -24.78
N THR A 747 -36.45 -11.20 -25.63
CA THR A 747 -37.70 -11.83 -25.18
C THR A 747 -37.48 -13.22 -24.57
N GLU A 748 -36.28 -13.79 -24.72
CA GLU A 748 -35.88 -15.10 -24.20
C GLU A 748 -34.69 -14.93 -23.24
N PRO A 749 -34.94 -14.56 -21.97
CA PRO A 749 -33.88 -14.33 -21.01
C PRO A 749 -33.02 -15.57 -20.79
N LEU A 750 -31.71 -15.39 -20.77
CA LEU A 750 -30.75 -16.44 -20.45
C LEU A 750 -30.71 -16.73 -18.96
N THR A 751 -30.49 -17.98 -18.58
CA THR A 751 -30.16 -18.37 -17.20
C THR A 751 -28.71 -18.04 -16.86
N GLU A 752 -28.33 -18.17 -15.58
CA GLU A 752 -26.92 -18.08 -15.19
C GLU A 752 -26.04 -19.12 -15.89
N GLU A 753 -26.54 -20.36 -16.03
CA GLU A 753 -25.77 -21.46 -16.66
C GLU A 753 -25.54 -21.23 -18.15
N ASP A 754 -26.51 -20.62 -18.85
CA ASP A 754 -26.35 -20.26 -20.27
C ASP A 754 -25.20 -19.28 -20.46
N VAL A 755 -25.10 -18.25 -19.60
CA VAL A 755 -24.01 -17.26 -19.65
C VAL A 755 -22.67 -17.89 -19.25
N LEU A 756 -22.64 -18.75 -18.23
CA LEU A 756 -21.43 -19.48 -17.82
C LEU A 756 -20.92 -20.43 -18.90
N THR A 757 -21.83 -21.07 -19.64
CA THR A 757 -21.51 -21.91 -20.78
C THR A 757 -20.86 -21.08 -21.89
N LEU A 758 -21.43 -19.90 -22.22
CA LEU A 758 -20.81 -18.98 -23.18
C LEU A 758 -19.41 -18.53 -22.73
N GLU A 759 -19.21 -18.21 -21.45
CA GLU A 759 -17.89 -17.90 -20.89
C GLU A 759 -16.90 -19.07 -21.10
N ARG A 760 -17.32 -20.28 -20.73
CA ARG A 760 -16.49 -21.49 -20.81
C ARG A 760 -16.09 -21.81 -22.26
N GLU A 761 -17.04 -21.77 -23.20
CA GLU A 761 -16.78 -21.99 -24.63
C GLU A 761 -15.81 -20.96 -25.22
N ALA A 762 -16.01 -19.69 -24.87
CA ALA A 762 -15.13 -18.61 -25.31
C ALA A 762 -13.72 -18.76 -24.74
N PHE A 763 -13.59 -19.09 -23.45
CA PHE A 763 -12.30 -19.35 -22.81
C PHE A 763 -11.58 -20.53 -23.48
N VAL A 764 -12.25 -21.68 -23.63
CA VAL A 764 -11.68 -22.88 -24.27
C VAL A 764 -11.31 -22.63 -25.73
N THR A 765 -11.98 -21.71 -26.41
CA THR A 765 -11.59 -21.30 -27.77
C THR A 765 -10.30 -20.47 -27.76
N LEU A 766 -10.20 -19.49 -26.85
CA LEU A 766 -9.06 -18.58 -26.76
C LEU A 766 -7.79 -19.29 -26.27
N VAL A 767 -7.90 -20.16 -25.28
CA VAL A 767 -6.75 -20.87 -24.69
C VAL A 767 -5.99 -21.75 -25.71
N LYS A 768 -6.65 -22.13 -26.81
CA LYS A 768 -6.05 -22.91 -27.91
C LYS A 768 -5.29 -22.05 -28.93
N GLN A 769 -5.38 -20.72 -28.83
CA GLN A 769 -4.80 -19.81 -29.80
C GLN A 769 -3.32 -19.53 -29.51
N PRO A 770 -2.47 -19.43 -30.56
CA PRO A 770 -1.06 -19.06 -30.39
C PRO A 770 -0.87 -17.71 -29.70
N GLY A 771 -1.79 -16.76 -29.93
CA GLY A 771 -1.73 -15.43 -29.32
C GLY A 771 -1.84 -15.48 -27.78
N THR A 772 -2.75 -16.30 -27.24
CA THR A 772 -2.89 -16.53 -25.79
C THR A 772 -1.67 -17.21 -25.21
N LEU A 773 -1.14 -18.24 -25.88
CA LEU A 773 0.06 -18.93 -25.42
C LEU A 773 1.24 -17.96 -25.28
N ALA A 774 1.47 -17.12 -26.30
CA ALA A 774 2.54 -16.11 -26.26
C ALA A 774 2.34 -15.09 -25.12
N ARG A 775 1.10 -14.64 -24.88
CA ARG A 775 0.79 -13.72 -23.77
C ARG A 775 1.02 -14.37 -22.40
N LEU A 776 0.61 -15.62 -22.21
CA LEU A 776 0.80 -16.37 -20.96
C LEU A 776 2.29 -16.61 -20.68
N GLU A 777 3.06 -17.05 -21.68
CA GLU A 777 4.51 -17.24 -21.57
C GLU A 777 5.23 -15.94 -21.21
N HIS A 778 4.88 -14.84 -21.87
CA HIS A 778 5.45 -13.53 -21.58
C HIS A 778 5.09 -13.03 -20.18
N MET A 779 3.84 -13.20 -19.74
CA MET A 779 3.40 -12.83 -18.40
C MET A 779 4.14 -13.62 -17.32
N LEU A 780 4.28 -14.95 -17.47
CA LEU A 780 5.02 -15.78 -16.52
C LEU A 780 6.53 -15.44 -16.48
N LYS A 781 7.10 -15.06 -17.63
CA LYS A 781 8.52 -14.69 -17.73
C LYS A 781 8.81 -13.29 -17.20
N THR A 782 7.94 -12.32 -17.47
CA THR A 782 8.24 -10.88 -17.26
C THR A 782 7.36 -10.20 -16.20
N GLY A 783 6.24 -10.81 -15.84
CA GLY A 783 5.20 -10.19 -15.01
C GLY A 783 4.44 -9.06 -15.71
N LYS A 784 4.58 -8.91 -17.04
CA LYS A 784 3.94 -7.85 -17.83
C LYS A 784 3.07 -8.45 -18.94
N PRO A 785 1.96 -7.78 -19.33
CA PRO A 785 1.19 -8.16 -20.51
C PRO A 785 1.99 -8.02 -21.80
N LEU A 786 1.83 -8.96 -22.73
CA LEU A 786 2.32 -8.85 -24.11
C LEU A 786 1.23 -8.23 -25.00
N ARG A 787 1.62 -7.29 -25.86
CA ARG A 787 0.75 -6.72 -26.90
C ARG A 787 1.18 -7.23 -28.27
N ASN A 788 0.65 -8.39 -28.64
CA ASN A 788 0.78 -9.04 -29.95
C ASN A 788 -0.53 -8.97 -30.72
#